data_AF-X7ELA9-F1
#
_entry.id   AF-X7ELA9-F1
#
_cell.length_a   1.000
_cell.length_b   1.000
_cell.length_c   1.000
_cell.angle_alpha   90.00
_cell.angle_beta   90.00
_cell.angle_gamma   90.00
#
_symmetry.space_group_name_H-M   'P 1'
#
loop_
_entity.id
_entity.type
_entity.pdbx_description
1 polymer ?
#
loop_
_entity_poly.entity_id
_entity_poly.type
_entity_poly.pdbx_seq_one_letter_code
_entity_poly.pdbx_strand_id
1 'polypeptide(L)'
;MAPIETPQELALVELADTPVSLRTISAGSTTVIAEGRTALNGSFSFTTKAGQNYQVCWNYQDVEGCRRVTRPDSSAAGGQALAGVIPLGPVHVGLKPPLVFGRVLTGDSRPCWVQDSFFELDVSTDVIGGGRNAKANTQGEYVILPRAQVFLIRGECEKAQVAQTIAAGTGSLRVDMTLPNRAPQITSIAATDGAEFTTRSAPAETLKIVSTNRDLDGHGLEHSWRLMGGSDGVLSGSTVRTESWDLPNIDGRRSVYLMARDGFGGFAMRRFDMEVGDDIIEASGQAVDSATGTPIAGARVTFGEAQAQTDGNGWFRLERKPNDEDRYVLNIEHPNFAMMSRILDRTARGQTYQMIRAQVVTFPSGQGVTLEDTRSSGICNQERSGDTRRTMRLVPPRFVGFEKTGDAAPRNRAEPAGDARTGTMVPGGLVTGGRLRDGGTVSGGQLSIARGTIGSVTIGTPLTDANSRAVAGRVDLSAAFPFERMDESEDATAAEAVAMVMKRQRECDRRGIQIRLQPDSFRLEDGTPYSGAVRAAIATLNPAIRSIPGDYQAIDANGDRAELLSFGALYADFTDMQGNRLGLRPGVEAEILTPVSSYQSGSAQPTIAQWSYDAETGFWREEGTGTLQNTSNGPRYVGKTSHFSTLNMDVSGNDPADATCVRFEVGSDFAAWSNLTIRAYVSYGGDSVQVKETALNNDQYQAIYRIPFGNGFPPNTLRLELRGTSSGQEVVLLDDIINTDARPQMTFDPSDPDALWPDYPYDECGDPLLLTAAPGIIPPYGDSDGFGRPAFLSGPYGDFNPADGALQVVDYYNAIDPGGAKTNLEDWWVANGFGPDGAGGGHPSYVRQAYLNHNDLGFGRDMHCRTDAPDAGDAACYVTNYGLPDQNPANADAAETQDPAVQGATVTMEYDAQAPQAERVQFYVFGGGTGAAGRINFADLDGLGPKPVPFLCMVCHGGGPSLNANDVVEHARFREFDLPSFRYPGAGEWDFGDGTATGVLDATDLDNFATLNEYVEGIHSGTPIGNLIDNWYPTAFSGPPVQPNVPSGWSTEASVYHEVHGKACRTCHVARDAGIPNNFLTFESSANLSGTSYAVCDPFDTGVRFMPNAVVTYRNFWTDTNRVNLYEALTGTALNTCAD
;
A
#
# COMPACT_ATOMS: atom_id res chain seq x y z
N MET A 1 17.44 6.59 -17.98
CA MET A 1 18.27 6.05 -19.09
C MET A 1 17.69 4.68 -19.43
N ALA A 2 17.26 4.46 -20.66
CA ALA A 2 16.69 3.17 -21.09
C ALA A 2 17.79 2.20 -21.56
N PRO A 3 17.66 0.88 -21.35
CA PRO A 3 18.53 -0.11 -21.99
C PRO A 3 18.02 -0.45 -23.41
N ILE A 4 18.94 -0.63 -24.37
CA ILE A 4 18.65 -1.01 -25.76
C ILE A 4 19.25 -2.39 -26.06
N GLU A 5 18.43 -3.22 -26.71
CA GLU A 5 18.70 -4.57 -27.22
C GLU A 5 19.18 -4.51 -28.69
N THR A 6 20.41 -4.97 -28.99
CA THR A 6 20.82 -5.77 -30.18
C THR A 6 22.36 -5.83 -30.32
N PRO A 7 22.93 -6.86 -31.00
CA PRO A 7 24.36 -7.22 -30.92
C PRO A 7 25.36 -6.32 -31.69
N GLN A 8 25.06 -5.05 -31.98
CA GLN A 8 25.97 -4.15 -32.69
C GLN A 8 26.32 -2.83 -31.99
N GLU A 9 25.82 -2.55 -30.78
CA GLU A 9 26.28 -1.41 -30.00
C GLU A 9 27.22 -1.85 -28.85
N LEU A 10 28.47 -1.41 -28.95
CA LEU A 10 29.44 -1.48 -27.87
C LEU A 10 28.89 -0.75 -26.64
N ALA A 11 28.78 -1.45 -25.51
CA ALA A 11 28.35 -0.89 -24.23
C ALA A 11 29.05 0.45 -23.95
N LEU A 12 28.25 1.52 -23.82
CA LEU A 12 28.73 2.84 -23.42
C LEU A 12 28.97 2.81 -21.91
N VAL A 13 30.21 2.57 -21.49
CA VAL A 13 30.61 2.66 -20.06
C VAL A 13 31.16 4.05 -19.79
N GLU A 14 30.66 4.70 -18.73
CA GLU A 14 31.23 5.94 -18.22
C GLU A 14 32.59 5.66 -17.57
N LEU A 15 33.64 6.30 -18.07
CA LEU A 15 34.99 6.01 -17.61
C LEU A 15 35.36 6.89 -16.41
N ALA A 16 35.53 6.26 -15.25
CA ALA A 16 36.05 6.89 -14.04
C ALA A 16 37.56 7.16 -14.12
N ASP A 17 38.03 8.18 -13.40
CA ASP A 17 39.45 8.52 -13.20
C ASP A 17 40.30 8.56 -14.49
N THR A 18 39.71 9.03 -15.58
CA THR A 18 40.30 8.98 -16.91
C THR A 18 40.97 10.31 -17.26
N PRO A 19 42.26 10.32 -17.65
CA PRO A 19 42.94 11.52 -18.11
C PRO A 19 42.21 12.20 -19.27
N VAL A 20 41.92 13.48 -19.09
CA VAL A 20 41.29 14.36 -20.09
C VAL A 20 42.15 15.61 -20.29
N SER A 21 42.21 16.10 -21.52
CA SER A 21 42.93 17.32 -21.89
C SER A 21 42.08 18.18 -22.81
N LEU A 22 42.13 19.49 -22.59
CA LEU A 22 41.54 20.50 -23.47
C LEU A 22 42.64 21.09 -24.35
N ARG A 23 42.42 21.09 -25.66
CA ARG A 23 43.32 21.65 -26.67
C ARG A 23 42.67 22.82 -27.40
N THR A 24 43.42 23.89 -27.67
CA THR A 24 42.98 24.97 -28.57
C THR A 24 43.26 24.60 -30.02
N ILE A 25 42.34 24.94 -30.92
CA ILE A 25 42.52 24.74 -32.37
C ILE A 25 42.84 26.10 -33.01
N SER A 26 44.09 26.33 -33.40
CA SER A 26 44.50 27.55 -34.12
C SER A 26 45.36 27.21 -35.34
N ALA A 27 44.95 27.66 -36.53
CA ALA A 27 45.73 27.63 -37.78
C ALA A 27 46.47 26.30 -38.07
N GLY A 28 45.80 25.16 -37.86
CA GLY A 28 46.34 23.83 -38.17
C GLY A 28 47.22 23.20 -37.08
N SER A 29 47.37 23.85 -35.91
CA SER A 29 48.07 23.30 -34.74
C SER A 29 47.13 23.15 -33.54
N THR A 30 47.26 22.05 -32.78
CA THR A 30 46.56 21.79 -31.52
C THR A 30 47.52 21.92 -30.34
N THR A 31 47.22 22.78 -29.37
CA THR A 31 48.04 22.94 -28.15
C THR A 31 47.22 22.62 -26.91
N VAL A 32 47.74 21.80 -25.99
CA VAL A 32 47.09 21.51 -24.70
C VAL A 32 47.09 22.76 -23.83
N ILE A 33 45.93 23.13 -23.30
CA ILE A 33 45.74 24.33 -22.48
C ILE A 33 45.16 24.04 -21.08
N ALA A 34 44.57 22.86 -20.87
CA ALA A 34 44.15 22.37 -19.57
C ALA A 34 44.18 20.84 -19.55
N GLU A 35 44.43 20.27 -18.39
CA GLU A 35 44.42 18.83 -18.15
C GLU A 35 43.64 18.55 -16.86
N GLY A 36 43.03 17.38 -16.79
CA GLY A 36 42.21 16.94 -15.67
C GLY A 36 41.95 15.45 -15.73
N ARG A 37 41.12 14.96 -14.82
CA ARG A 37 40.62 13.58 -14.79
C ARG A 37 39.10 13.59 -14.68
N THR A 38 38.45 12.57 -15.20
CA THR A 38 37.02 12.37 -14.96
C THR A 38 36.75 12.00 -13.51
N ALA A 39 35.64 12.48 -12.96
CA ALA A 39 35.09 12.01 -11.70
C ALA A 39 34.61 10.55 -11.83
N LEU A 40 34.19 9.94 -10.72
CA LEU A 40 33.71 8.55 -10.73
C LEU A 40 32.48 8.33 -11.63
N ASN A 41 31.64 9.34 -11.85
CA ASN A 41 30.52 9.30 -12.80
C ASN A 41 30.94 9.70 -14.24
N GLY A 42 32.23 9.63 -14.57
CA GLY A 42 32.76 9.96 -15.89
C GLY A 42 32.73 11.45 -16.27
N SER A 43 32.19 12.33 -15.42
CA SER A 43 32.06 13.77 -15.72
C SER A 43 33.35 14.56 -15.48
N PHE A 44 33.50 15.70 -16.15
CA PHE A 44 34.64 16.61 -15.97
C PHE A 44 34.27 18.01 -16.44
N SER A 45 35.03 19.04 -16.03
CA SER A 45 34.80 20.40 -16.50
C SER A 45 36.11 21.16 -16.71
N PHE A 46 36.08 22.11 -17.64
CA PHE A 46 37.21 23.01 -17.90
C PHE A 46 36.73 24.46 -18.02
N THR A 47 37.55 25.39 -17.53
CA THR A 47 37.33 26.82 -17.69
C THR A 47 37.96 27.32 -18.99
N THR A 48 37.18 28.03 -19.82
CA THR A 48 37.60 28.45 -21.17
C THR A 48 37.30 29.92 -21.45
N LYS A 49 37.88 30.46 -22.55
CA LYS A 49 37.53 31.77 -23.12
C LYS A 49 36.39 31.62 -24.14
N ALA A 50 35.49 32.60 -24.22
CA ALA A 50 34.39 32.62 -25.20
C ALA A 50 34.90 32.80 -26.65
N GLY A 51 34.14 32.31 -27.63
CA GLY A 51 34.40 32.54 -29.07
C GLY A 51 35.55 31.75 -29.70
N GLN A 52 36.03 30.66 -29.09
CA GLN A 52 37.07 29.78 -29.64
C GLN A 52 36.62 28.33 -29.81
N ASN A 53 37.25 27.62 -30.76
CA ASN A 53 37.07 26.19 -30.97
C ASN A 53 38.08 25.41 -30.12
N TYR A 54 37.57 24.47 -29.34
CA TYR A 54 38.37 23.58 -28.52
C TYR A 54 38.25 22.13 -28.99
N GLN A 55 39.25 21.33 -28.67
CA GLN A 55 39.21 19.89 -28.81
C GLN A 55 39.46 19.27 -27.43
N VAL A 56 38.54 18.43 -26.99
CA VAL A 56 38.71 17.65 -25.77
C VAL A 56 39.25 16.29 -26.17
N CYS A 57 40.34 15.86 -25.58
CA CYS A 57 40.94 14.56 -25.80
C CYS A 57 41.00 13.78 -24.49
N TRP A 58 40.78 12.48 -24.54
CA TRP A 58 40.91 11.56 -23.41
C TRP A 58 41.86 10.42 -23.77
N ASN A 59 42.50 9.83 -22.77
CA ASN A 59 43.33 8.64 -22.93
C ASN A 59 42.93 7.61 -21.88
N TYR A 60 42.38 6.49 -22.33
CA TYR A 60 42.01 5.37 -21.47
C TYR A 60 42.79 4.12 -21.83
N GLN A 61 43.65 3.67 -20.92
CA GLN A 61 44.45 2.45 -21.08
C GLN A 61 45.15 2.32 -22.45
N ASP A 62 45.80 3.41 -22.90
CA ASP A 62 46.50 3.59 -24.19
C ASP A 62 45.58 3.81 -25.42
N VAL A 63 44.28 4.01 -25.22
CA VAL A 63 43.33 4.39 -26.28
C VAL A 63 43.04 5.89 -26.18
N GLU A 64 43.55 6.66 -27.15
CA GLU A 64 43.27 8.09 -27.27
C GLU A 64 42.01 8.33 -28.11
N GLY A 65 41.11 9.20 -27.62
CA GLY A 65 39.96 9.71 -28.36
C GLY A 65 39.85 11.22 -28.21
N CYS A 66 39.28 11.90 -29.22
CA CYS A 66 39.10 13.35 -29.17
C CYS A 66 37.76 13.79 -29.77
N ARG A 67 37.11 14.77 -29.15
CA ARG A 67 35.86 15.41 -29.60
C ARG A 67 36.03 16.92 -29.70
N ARG A 68 35.56 17.53 -30.79
CA ARG A 68 35.52 18.99 -30.94
C ARG A 68 34.35 19.59 -30.16
N VAL A 69 34.59 20.72 -29.50
CA VAL A 69 33.60 21.48 -28.75
C VAL A 69 33.70 22.95 -29.13
N THR A 70 32.57 23.54 -29.53
CA THR A 70 32.49 24.96 -29.91
C THR A 70 31.76 25.73 -28.81
N ARG A 71 32.37 26.80 -28.30
CA ARG A 71 31.69 27.74 -27.40
C ARG A 71 31.16 28.93 -28.22
N PRO A 72 29.84 29.16 -28.28
CA PRO A 72 29.29 30.34 -28.95
C PRO A 72 29.86 31.64 -28.36
N ASP A 73 30.06 32.65 -29.21
CA ASP A 73 30.41 34.00 -28.76
C ASP A 73 29.16 34.67 -28.17
N SER A 74 29.23 35.11 -26.92
CA SER A 74 28.12 35.79 -26.23
C SER A 74 28.03 37.29 -26.60
N SER A 75 28.72 37.74 -27.65
CA SER A 75 28.74 39.14 -28.10
C SER A 75 27.40 39.69 -28.64
N ALA A 76 26.33 38.89 -28.67
CA ALA A 76 24.98 39.38 -28.97
C ALA A 76 24.41 40.35 -27.91
N ALA A 77 25.08 40.55 -26.76
CA ALA A 77 24.66 41.50 -25.73
C ALA A 77 25.83 42.29 -25.11
N GLY A 78 26.57 43.06 -25.91
CA GLY A 78 27.26 44.30 -25.47
C GLY A 78 28.23 44.28 -24.27
N GLY A 79 28.67 43.12 -23.77
CA GLY A 79 29.54 43.00 -22.60
C GLY A 79 30.88 42.32 -22.91
N GLN A 80 31.94 42.67 -22.18
CA GLN A 80 33.27 42.07 -22.33
C GLN A 80 33.23 40.54 -22.16
N ALA A 81 33.96 39.82 -23.01
CA ALA A 81 34.08 38.36 -22.95
C ALA A 81 34.82 37.91 -21.68
N LEU A 82 34.08 37.44 -20.67
CA LEU A 82 34.63 36.86 -19.44
C LEU A 82 34.90 35.35 -19.62
N ALA A 83 35.94 34.85 -18.93
CA ALA A 83 36.19 33.42 -18.78
C ALA A 83 34.99 32.72 -18.11
N GLY A 84 34.71 31.46 -18.48
CA GLY A 84 33.59 30.70 -17.90
C GLY A 84 33.79 29.19 -18.02
N VAL A 85 33.15 28.42 -17.12
CA VAL A 85 33.19 26.95 -17.08
C VAL A 85 32.31 26.39 -18.20
N ILE A 86 32.84 25.48 -19.00
CA ILE A 86 32.01 24.62 -19.86
C ILE A 86 31.83 23.29 -19.12
N PRO A 87 30.63 22.96 -18.63
CA PRO A 87 30.36 21.61 -18.14
C PRO A 87 30.46 20.66 -19.34
N LEU A 88 31.36 19.68 -19.26
CA LEU A 88 31.47 18.65 -20.26
C LEU A 88 30.82 17.39 -19.67
N GLY A 89 29.86 16.84 -20.40
CA GLY A 89 29.17 15.61 -19.98
C GLY A 89 30.11 14.40 -19.88
N PRO A 90 29.59 13.25 -19.45
CA PRO A 90 30.38 12.03 -19.24
C PRO A 90 31.19 11.62 -20.48
N VAL A 91 32.41 11.13 -20.24
CA VAL A 91 33.25 10.53 -21.29
C VAL A 91 32.79 9.10 -21.55
N HIS A 92 32.29 8.89 -22.77
CA HIS A 92 31.96 7.57 -23.29
C HIS A 92 32.94 7.19 -24.38
N VAL A 93 33.38 5.92 -24.40
CA VAL A 93 34.34 5.43 -25.39
C VAL A 93 33.86 4.13 -26.00
N GLY A 94 33.67 4.14 -27.32
CA GLY A 94 33.47 2.91 -28.09
C GLY A 94 34.79 2.15 -28.20
N LEU A 95 34.99 1.16 -27.33
CA LEU A 95 36.20 0.32 -27.30
C LEU A 95 35.99 -0.94 -28.14
N LYS A 96 37.01 -1.40 -28.88
CA LYS A 96 36.92 -2.65 -29.66
C LYS A 96 37.46 -3.83 -28.86
N PRO A 97 36.92 -5.05 -29.03
CA PRO A 97 37.46 -6.26 -28.39
C PRO A 97 38.95 -6.50 -28.72
N PRO A 98 39.70 -7.21 -27.85
CA PRO A 98 39.24 -7.85 -26.62
C PRO A 98 39.18 -6.86 -25.44
N LEU A 99 38.07 -6.89 -24.70
CA LEU A 99 37.90 -6.10 -23.48
C LEU A 99 37.17 -6.93 -22.42
N VAL A 100 37.55 -6.73 -21.17
CA VAL A 100 36.89 -7.32 -20.01
C VAL A 100 36.13 -6.22 -19.31
N PHE A 101 34.85 -6.40 -19.05
CA PHE A 101 33.99 -5.39 -18.44
C PHE A 101 33.03 -6.06 -17.46
N GLY A 102 32.40 -5.30 -16.58
CA GLY A 102 31.42 -5.83 -15.63
C GLY A 102 31.23 -4.89 -14.47
N ARG A 103 30.65 -5.39 -13.39
CA ARG A 103 30.39 -4.64 -12.15
C ARG A 103 31.14 -5.23 -10.97
N VAL A 104 31.57 -4.36 -10.07
CA VAL A 104 32.05 -4.74 -8.73
C VAL A 104 31.10 -4.14 -7.70
N LEU A 105 30.37 -5.00 -6.99
CA LEU A 105 29.39 -4.63 -5.97
C LEU A 105 29.75 -5.27 -4.62
N THR A 106 29.26 -4.72 -3.52
CA THR A 106 29.32 -5.32 -2.19
C THR A 106 28.25 -6.42 -2.04
N GLY A 107 28.27 -7.18 -0.95
CA GLY A 107 27.35 -8.29 -0.68
C GLY A 107 25.88 -7.87 -0.51
N ASP A 108 25.64 -6.57 -0.32
CA ASP A 108 24.34 -5.89 -0.34
C ASP A 108 24.02 -5.24 -1.70
N SER A 109 24.70 -5.66 -2.78
CA SER A 109 24.52 -5.19 -4.16
C SER A 109 24.80 -3.69 -4.40
N ARG A 110 25.60 -3.06 -3.53
CA ARG A 110 25.94 -1.64 -3.64
C ARG A 110 27.32 -1.41 -4.31
N PRO A 111 27.50 -0.37 -5.14
CA PRO A 111 28.83 0.05 -5.57
C PRO A 111 29.66 0.55 -4.39
N CYS A 112 30.92 0.10 -4.28
CA CYS A 112 31.82 0.59 -3.22
C CYS A 112 32.54 1.87 -3.64
N TRP A 113 31.97 3.01 -3.26
CA TRP A 113 32.60 4.33 -3.33
C TRP A 113 31.98 5.32 -2.32
N VAL A 114 32.74 6.35 -1.97
CA VAL A 114 32.29 7.55 -1.27
C VAL A 114 33.26 8.68 -1.54
N GLN A 115 32.73 9.82 -1.99
CA GLN A 115 33.49 11.04 -2.14
C GLN A 115 32.79 12.15 -1.38
N ASP A 116 33.17 12.33 -0.12
CA ASP A 116 32.54 13.25 0.82
C ASP A 116 33.58 14.23 1.37
N SER A 117 33.47 15.50 0.96
CA SER A 117 34.38 16.55 1.41
C SER A 117 34.11 17.01 2.84
N PHE A 118 32.91 16.77 3.38
CA PHE A 118 32.54 17.13 4.74
C PHE A 118 33.17 16.18 5.76
N PHE A 119 33.26 14.88 5.44
CA PHE A 119 33.97 13.86 6.21
C PHE A 119 35.41 13.62 5.74
N GLU A 120 35.86 14.32 4.69
CA GLU A 120 37.19 14.20 4.08
C GLU A 120 37.51 12.76 3.63
N LEU A 121 36.50 12.07 3.10
CA LEU A 121 36.59 10.68 2.66
C LEU A 121 36.54 10.57 1.14
N ASP A 122 37.52 9.87 0.57
CA ASP A 122 37.58 9.56 -0.86
C ASP A 122 37.97 8.07 -1.02
N VAL A 123 36.95 7.25 -1.27
CA VAL A 123 37.04 5.79 -1.41
C VAL A 123 36.37 5.41 -2.71
N SER A 124 36.99 4.51 -3.45
CA SER A 124 36.44 3.98 -4.69
C SER A 124 37.08 2.64 -5.00
N THR A 125 36.32 1.78 -5.68
CA THR A 125 36.80 0.45 -6.06
C THR A 125 37.87 0.54 -7.15
N ASP A 126 39.02 -0.08 -6.91
CA ASP A 126 40.05 -0.37 -7.91
C ASP A 126 39.83 -1.76 -8.52
N VAL A 127 40.01 -1.87 -9.83
CA VAL A 127 39.93 -3.13 -10.57
C VAL A 127 41.25 -3.36 -11.30
N ILE A 128 41.96 -4.40 -10.87
CA ILE A 128 43.32 -4.72 -11.31
C ILE A 128 43.31 -6.05 -12.04
N GLY A 129 43.79 -6.07 -13.28
CA GLY A 129 43.82 -7.30 -14.08
C GLY A 129 44.52 -7.11 -15.42
N GLY A 130 45.16 -8.16 -15.93
CA GLY A 130 45.71 -8.17 -17.29
C GLY A 130 46.81 -7.12 -17.53
N GLY A 131 47.49 -6.68 -16.46
CA GLY A 131 48.51 -5.61 -16.51
C GLY A 131 47.95 -4.19 -16.57
N ARG A 132 46.66 -4.00 -16.24
CA ARG A 132 45.96 -2.70 -16.19
C ARG A 132 45.36 -2.47 -14.80
N ASN A 133 45.07 -1.21 -14.50
CA ASN A 133 44.22 -0.77 -13.40
C ASN A 133 43.10 0.12 -13.97
N ALA A 134 41.89 -0.02 -13.42
CA ALA A 134 40.74 0.82 -13.69
C ALA A 134 40.00 1.15 -12.38
N LYS A 135 39.43 2.34 -12.27
CA LYS A 135 38.44 2.64 -11.23
C LYS A 135 37.06 2.19 -11.69
N ALA A 136 36.28 1.60 -10.79
CA ALA A 136 34.86 1.39 -11.02
C ALA A 136 34.13 2.74 -10.95
N ASN A 137 33.11 2.93 -11.78
CA ASN A 137 32.28 4.13 -11.78
C ASN A 137 31.25 4.13 -10.63
N THR A 138 30.39 5.16 -10.57
CA THR A 138 29.36 5.26 -9.51
C THR A 138 28.30 4.14 -9.54
N GLN A 139 28.22 3.36 -10.62
CA GLN A 139 27.38 2.17 -10.77
C GLN A 139 28.16 0.86 -10.52
N GLY A 140 29.41 0.94 -10.09
CA GLY A 140 30.31 -0.20 -9.89
C GLY A 140 30.88 -0.76 -11.20
N GLU A 141 30.63 -0.13 -12.33
CA GLU A 141 31.04 -0.64 -13.64
C GLU A 141 32.50 -0.33 -13.93
N TYR A 142 33.20 -1.26 -14.59
CA TYR A 142 34.60 -1.11 -14.96
C TYR A 142 34.88 -1.69 -16.35
N VAL A 143 36.01 -1.26 -16.94
CA VAL A 143 36.54 -1.83 -18.18
C VAL A 143 38.06 -2.04 -18.07
N ILE A 144 38.53 -3.18 -18.54
CA ILE A 144 39.95 -3.53 -18.67
C ILE A 144 40.23 -3.91 -20.11
N LEU A 145 41.28 -3.32 -20.69
CA LEU A 145 41.87 -3.70 -21.97
C LEU A 145 43.11 -4.58 -21.68
N PRO A 146 42.92 -5.91 -21.54
CA PRO A 146 43.96 -6.76 -21.00
C PRO A 146 45.12 -6.96 -21.98
N ARG A 147 46.34 -7.01 -21.44
CA ARG A 147 47.56 -7.37 -22.20
C ARG A 147 47.87 -8.87 -22.17
N ALA A 148 47.20 -9.63 -21.30
CA ALA A 148 47.35 -11.07 -21.13
C ALA A 148 46.05 -11.79 -21.45
N GLN A 149 46.13 -13.00 -22.02
CA GLN A 149 44.94 -13.81 -22.32
C GLN A 149 44.41 -14.58 -21.12
N VAL A 150 45.25 -14.94 -20.15
CA VAL A 150 44.82 -15.54 -18.88
C VAL A 150 45.45 -14.75 -17.75
N PHE A 151 44.64 -14.26 -16.83
CA PHE A 151 45.12 -13.46 -15.71
C PHE A 151 44.14 -13.49 -14.54
N LEU A 152 44.66 -13.16 -13.36
CA LEU A 152 43.85 -12.86 -12.19
C LEU A 152 43.31 -11.44 -12.33
N ILE A 153 41.99 -11.29 -12.31
CA ILE A 153 41.33 -10.00 -12.12
C ILE A 153 40.90 -9.88 -10.66
N ARG A 154 41.07 -8.68 -10.10
CA ARG A 154 40.79 -8.39 -8.69
C ARG A 154 40.06 -7.07 -8.55
N GLY A 155 38.95 -7.06 -7.83
CA GLY A 155 38.33 -5.85 -7.31
C GLY A 155 38.80 -5.61 -5.87
N GLU A 156 39.25 -4.41 -5.55
CA GLU A 156 39.67 -3.99 -4.22
C GLU A 156 38.94 -2.70 -3.84
N CYS A 157 38.31 -2.67 -2.68
CA CYS A 157 37.78 -1.46 -2.06
C CYS A 157 38.17 -1.47 -0.59
N GLU A 158 39.08 -0.56 -0.20
CA GLU A 158 39.70 -0.57 1.13
C GLU A 158 40.34 -1.94 1.46
N LYS A 159 39.92 -2.62 2.54
CA LYS A 159 40.36 -3.97 2.88
C LYS A 159 39.52 -5.08 2.22
N ALA A 160 38.36 -4.77 1.64
CA ALA A 160 37.56 -5.77 0.94
C ALA A 160 38.18 -6.08 -0.42
N GLN A 161 38.30 -7.37 -0.71
CA GLN A 161 38.91 -7.85 -1.95
C GLN A 161 38.16 -9.07 -2.48
N VAL A 162 38.05 -9.14 -3.80
CA VAL A 162 37.55 -10.30 -4.54
C VAL A 162 38.45 -10.52 -5.74
N ALA A 163 38.77 -11.78 -6.04
CA ALA A 163 39.64 -12.11 -7.17
C ALA A 163 39.13 -13.36 -7.89
N GLN A 164 39.24 -13.35 -9.21
CA GLN A 164 38.92 -14.50 -10.05
C GLN A 164 39.92 -14.64 -11.20
N THR A 165 40.22 -15.89 -11.59
CA THR A 165 41.07 -16.15 -12.76
C THR A 165 40.20 -16.15 -14.00
N ILE A 166 40.53 -15.30 -14.98
CA ILE A 166 39.77 -15.20 -16.24
C ILE A 166 40.64 -15.50 -17.45
N ALA A 167 40.01 -16.09 -18.46
CA ALA A 167 40.57 -16.32 -19.78
C ALA A 167 39.93 -15.35 -20.79
N ALA A 168 40.57 -14.20 -21.02
CA ALA A 168 40.16 -13.25 -22.04
C ALA A 168 40.41 -13.84 -23.44
N GLY A 169 39.33 -14.26 -24.10
CA GLY A 169 39.34 -14.67 -25.51
C GLY A 169 39.54 -13.50 -26.47
N THR A 170 39.22 -13.69 -27.75
CA THR A 170 39.30 -12.61 -28.77
C THR A 170 38.09 -11.66 -28.76
N GLY A 171 37.03 -11.99 -28.02
CA GLY A 171 35.81 -11.19 -27.86
C GLY A 171 35.77 -10.37 -26.57
N SER A 172 34.65 -9.68 -26.34
CA SER A 172 34.38 -9.03 -25.04
C SER A 172 33.93 -10.07 -24.02
N LEU A 173 34.41 -9.96 -22.77
CA LEU A 173 34.03 -10.85 -21.68
C LEU A 173 33.43 -10.04 -20.53
N ARG A 174 32.19 -10.36 -20.15
CA ARG A 174 31.56 -9.78 -18.96
C ARG A 174 31.98 -10.55 -17.72
N VAL A 175 32.39 -9.83 -16.67
CA VAL A 175 32.96 -10.37 -15.44
C VAL A 175 32.46 -9.53 -14.27
N ASP A 176 31.38 -9.99 -13.63
CA ASP A 176 30.85 -9.35 -12.43
C ASP A 176 31.55 -9.93 -11.19
N MET A 177 31.72 -9.11 -10.15
CA MET A 177 32.46 -9.44 -8.93
C MET A 177 31.72 -8.92 -7.70
N THR A 178 31.67 -9.73 -6.65
CA THR A 178 31.05 -9.36 -5.37
C THR A 178 32.10 -9.28 -4.27
N LEU A 179 32.28 -8.11 -3.67
CA LEU A 179 33.09 -7.89 -2.48
C LEU A 179 32.37 -8.49 -1.26
N PRO A 180 33.04 -9.29 -0.41
CA PRO A 180 32.43 -9.96 0.73
C PRO A 180 32.27 -9.01 1.93
N ASN A 181 31.49 -7.96 1.76
CA ASN A 181 31.18 -6.97 2.80
C ASN A 181 29.79 -6.38 2.58
N ARG A 182 29.09 -6.01 3.64
CA ARG A 182 27.83 -5.27 3.66
C ARG A 182 28.03 -4.01 4.46
N ALA A 183 27.35 -2.92 4.10
CA ALA A 183 27.52 -1.67 4.83
C ALA A 183 27.09 -1.82 6.32
N PRO A 184 27.81 -1.20 7.27
CA PRO A 184 27.35 -1.07 8.64
C PRO A 184 26.12 -0.17 8.69
N GLN A 185 25.38 -0.25 9.79
CA GLN A 185 24.16 0.52 10.06
C GLN A 185 24.36 1.33 11.34
N ILE A 186 24.03 2.62 11.32
CA ILE A 186 23.92 3.45 12.54
C ILE A 186 22.47 3.36 13.02
N THR A 187 22.21 2.48 13.97
CA THR A 187 20.86 2.17 14.48
C THR A 187 20.32 3.20 15.48
N SER A 188 21.15 4.11 15.98
CA SER A 188 20.69 5.32 16.64
C SER A 188 21.81 6.30 16.91
N ILE A 189 21.39 7.53 17.14
CA ILE A 189 22.12 8.50 17.95
C ILE A 189 21.14 8.98 19.01
N ALA A 190 21.53 8.92 20.27
CA ALA A 190 20.74 9.46 21.39
C ALA A 190 21.63 10.36 22.25
N ALA A 191 21.02 11.38 22.87
CA ALA A 191 21.70 12.25 23.80
C ALA A 191 21.35 11.89 25.24
N THR A 192 22.31 12.02 26.14
CA THR A 192 22.12 11.89 27.59
C THR A 192 22.84 13.01 28.32
N ASP A 193 22.24 13.51 29.40
CA ASP A 193 22.86 14.45 30.32
C ASP A 193 23.84 13.76 31.31
N GLY A 194 23.95 12.43 31.23
CA GLY A 194 24.78 11.59 32.10
C GLY A 194 23.98 10.79 33.15
N ALA A 195 22.70 11.09 33.35
CA ALA A 195 21.77 10.32 34.17
C ALA A 195 20.68 9.66 33.32
N GLU A 196 20.03 10.43 32.45
CA GLU A 196 18.89 9.99 31.63
C GLU A 196 19.09 10.36 30.17
N PHE A 197 18.39 9.66 29.26
CA PHE A 197 18.37 10.05 27.86
C PHE A 197 17.41 11.21 27.66
N THR A 198 17.80 12.18 26.84
CA THR A 198 17.00 13.38 26.60
C THR A 198 16.82 13.67 25.12
N THR A 199 15.65 14.22 24.80
CA THR A 199 15.26 14.68 23.47
C THR A 199 15.39 16.20 23.33
N ARG A 200 15.70 16.91 24.42
CA ARG A 200 15.88 18.38 24.50
C ARG A 200 16.97 18.75 25.50
N SER A 201 17.50 19.97 25.41
CA SER A 201 18.49 20.44 26.40
C SER A 201 18.40 21.94 26.64
N ALA A 202 18.79 22.39 27.82
CA ALA A 202 19.02 23.81 28.06
C ALA A 202 20.25 24.32 27.26
N PRO A 203 20.31 25.63 26.94
CA PRO A 203 21.48 26.23 26.29
C PRO A 203 22.70 26.15 27.20
N ALA A 204 23.89 26.09 26.60
CA ALA A 204 25.18 26.00 27.30
C ALA A 204 25.40 24.71 28.13
N GLU A 205 24.56 23.70 27.97
CA GLU A 205 24.75 22.38 28.57
C GLU A 205 25.75 21.51 27.79
N THR A 206 26.35 20.56 28.48
CA THR A 206 27.20 19.52 27.87
C THR A 206 26.44 18.19 27.86
N LEU A 207 26.15 17.69 26.67
CA LEU A 207 25.53 16.39 26.48
C LEU A 207 26.57 15.33 26.10
N LYS A 208 26.25 14.07 26.36
CA LYS A 208 26.90 12.94 25.67
C LYS A 208 25.97 12.44 24.59
N ILE A 209 26.48 12.34 23.37
CA ILE A 209 25.81 11.68 22.26
C ILE A 209 26.37 10.27 22.10
N VAL A 210 25.49 9.29 22.04
CA VAL A 210 25.82 7.87 21.98
C VAL A 210 25.24 7.31 20.69
N SER A 211 26.10 6.69 19.88
CA SER A 211 25.68 5.93 18.72
C SER A 211 25.58 4.43 19.03
N THR A 212 24.51 3.83 18.55
CA THR A 212 24.37 2.37 18.48
C THR A 212 24.52 1.99 17.02
N ASN A 213 25.38 1.01 16.75
CA ASN A 213 25.67 0.59 15.38
C ASN A 213 25.67 -0.92 15.27
N ARG A 214 25.35 -1.42 14.08
CA ARG A 214 25.37 -2.84 13.72
C ARG A 214 26.21 -3.05 12.48
N ASP A 215 27.10 -4.03 12.52
CA ASP A 215 27.84 -4.51 11.35
C ASP A 215 27.47 -5.99 11.15
N LEU A 216 26.90 -6.31 9.98
CA LEU A 216 26.39 -7.66 9.72
C LEU A 216 27.51 -8.69 9.47
N ASP A 217 28.73 -8.23 9.24
CA ASP A 217 29.90 -9.07 8.95
C ASP A 217 30.85 -9.15 10.17
N GLY A 218 30.53 -8.44 11.25
CA GLY A 218 31.27 -8.46 12.52
C GLY A 218 32.54 -7.60 12.50
N HIS A 219 32.67 -6.67 11.57
CA HIS A 219 33.80 -5.75 11.51
C HIS A 219 33.75 -4.70 12.63
N GLY A 220 34.92 -4.26 13.10
CA GLY A 220 35.02 -3.16 14.04
C GLY A 220 34.78 -1.82 13.35
N LEU A 221 34.01 -0.93 13.98
CA LEU A 221 33.60 0.35 13.39
C LEU A 221 34.42 1.52 13.93
N GLU A 222 34.85 2.38 13.01
CA GLU A 222 35.42 3.70 13.28
C GLU A 222 34.31 4.77 13.21
N HIS A 223 34.26 5.67 14.19
CA HIS A 223 33.28 6.75 14.27
C HIS A 223 33.95 8.10 13.97
N SER A 224 33.33 8.91 13.11
CA SER A 224 33.73 10.29 12.87
C SER A 224 32.55 11.21 13.14
N TRP A 225 32.63 11.99 14.22
CA TRP A 225 31.64 13.01 14.57
C TRP A 225 32.05 14.38 14.04
N ARG A 226 31.13 15.10 13.39
CA ARG A 226 31.39 16.43 12.81
C ARG A 226 30.18 17.37 12.97
N LEU A 227 30.47 18.67 13.02
CA LEU A 227 29.48 19.76 13.02
C LEU A 227 29.61 20.56 11.71
N MET A 228 28.50 21.13 11.23
CA MET A 228 28.50 21.97 10.03
C MET A 228 29.13 23.35 10.28
N GLY A 229 29.01 23.87 11.52
CA GLY A 229 29.65 25.11 11.90
C GLY A 229 29.61 25.36 13.42
N GLY A 230 30.29 26.41 13.87
CA GLY A 230 30.38 26.74 15.30
C GLY A 230 29.05 27.15 15.96
N SER A 231 27.99 27.39 15.18
CA SER A 231 26.63 27.60 15.69
C SER A 231 25.98 26.31 16.20
N ASP A 232 26.53 25.14 15.87
CA ASP A 232 26.04 23.85 16.35
C ASP A 232 26.75 23.39 17.65
N GLY A 233 27.70 24.16 18.18
CA GLY A 233 28.43 23.84 19.41
C GLY A 233 29.87 23.37 19.17
N VAL A 234 30.41 22.60 20.12
CA VAL A 234 31.78 22.07 20.09
C VAL A 234 31.78 20.59 20.47
N LEU A 235 32.50 19.76 19.71
CA LEU A 235 32.72 18.34 20.02
C LEU A 235 34.07 18.13 20.69
N SER A 236 34.20 17.11 21.53
CA SER A 236 35.47 16.78 22.19
C SER A 236 36.47 16.05 21.28
N GLY A 237 36.03 15.53 20.12
CA GLY A 237 36.91 14.97 19.08
C GLY A 237 37.26 13.49 19.29
N SER A 238 36.31 12.72 19.77
CA SER A 238 36.32 11.26 19.94
C SER A 238 36.16 10.53 18.61
N THR A 239 36.81 9.37 18.48
CA THR A 239 36.61 8.42 17.38
C THR A 239 35.87 7.15 17.83
N VAL A 240 35.25 7.19 19.01
CA VAL A 240 34.47 6.07 19.54
C VAL A 240 32.97 6.35 19.44
N ARG A 241 32.16 5.32 19.75
CA ARG A 241 30.69 5.38 19.70
C ARG A 241 30.03 6.48 20.52
N THR A 242 30.73 7.03 21.51
CA THR A 242 30.23 8.08 22.40
C THR A 242 31.11 9.33 22.27
N GLU A 243 30.46 10.48 22.14
CA GLU A 243 31.09 11.79 21.99
C GLU A 243 30.47 12.79 22.97
N SER A 244 31.27 13.75 23.44
CA SER A 244 30.79 14.85 24.29
C SER A 244 30.55 16.08 23.42
N TRP A 245 29.37 16.67 23.57
CA TRP A 245 28.88 17.78 22.77
C TRP A 245 28.50 18.95 23.67
N ASP A 246 29.31 20.01 23.62
CA ASP A 246 29.07 21.27 24.32
C ASP A 246 28.14 22.13 23.46
N LEU A 247 26.91 22.33 23.94
CA LEU A 247 25.91 23.12 23.24
C LEU A 247 26.20 24.61 23.39
N PRO A 248 25.92 25.44 22.35
CA PRO A 248 26.10 26.87 22.45
C PRO A 248 25.03 27.49 23.36
N ASN A 249 25.33 28.67 23.93
CA ASN A 249 24.36 29.47 24.68
C ASN A 249 23.41 30.24 23.74
N ILE A 250 22.73 29.52 22.84
CA ILE A 250 21.80 30.06 21.86
C ILE A 250 20.69 29.04 21.64
N ASP A 251 19.44 29.51 21.60
CA ASP A 251 18.27 28.66 21.37
C ASP A 251 18.11 28.23 19.91
N GLY A 252 17.41 27.10 19.72
CA GLY A 252 17.06 26.50 18.46
C GLY A 252 17.82 25.21 18.18
N ARG A 253 17.44 24.58 17.08
CA ARG A 253 17.97 23.29 16.63
C ARG A 253 19.48 23.31 16.40
N ARG A 254 20.15 22.29 16.90
CA ARG A 254 21.58 22.03 16.70
C ARG A 254 21.77 20.67 16.08
N SER A 255 22.71 20.56 15.16
CA SER A 255 22.90 19.32 14.39
C SER A 255 24.31 18.77 14.53
N VAL A 256 24.42 17.47 14.77
CA VAL A 256 25.67 16.73 14.71
C VAL A 256 25.58 15.61 13.69
N TYR A 257 26.69 15.31 13.01
CA TYR A 257 26.77 14.32 11.96
C TYR A 257 27.76 13.24 12.36
N LEU A 258 27.37 11.98 12.19
CA LEU A 258 28.20 10.81 12.43
C LEU A 258 28.43 10.06 11.13
N MET A 259 29.64 9.59 10.93
CA MET A 259 29.97 8.50 10.01
C MET A 259 30.49 7.30 10.80
N ALA A 260 29.92 6.12 10.56
CA ALA A 260 30.43 4.84 11.05
C ALA A 260 30.99 4.04 9.87
N ARG A 261 32.25 3.61 9.93
CA ARG A 261 32.94 2.95 8.82
C ARG A 261 33.62 1.66 9.27
N ASP A 262 33.50 0.61 8.46
CA ASP A 262 34.09 -0.71 8.74
C ASP A 262 35.53 -0.88 8.23
N GLY A 263 35.95 -0.05 7.25
CA GLY A 263 37.25 -0.14 6.60
C GLY A 263 37.35 -1.24 5.53
N PHE A 264 36.22 -1.85 5.15
CA PHE A 264 36.01 -2.86 4.11
C PHE A 264 35.07 -2.33 3.01
N GLY A 265 34.97 -1.01 2.86
CA GLY A 265 34.14 -0.36 1.86
C GLY A 265 32.69 -0.08 2.28
N GLY A 266 32.34 -0.45 3.52
CA GLY A 266 31.06 -0.14 4.13
C GLY A 266 31.17 1.09 5.04
N PHE A 267 30.19 1.97 4.89
CA PHE A 267 29.99 3.07 5.83
C PHE A 267 28.49 3.36 5.93
N ALA A 268 28.10 3.92 7.07
CA ALA A 268 26.82 4.59 7.28
C ALA A 268 27.08 6.02 7.74
N MET A 269 26.20 6.94 7.34
CA MET A 269 26.21 8.31 7.82
C MET A 269 24.84 8.66 8.39
N ARG A 270 24.83 9.45 9.47
CA ARG A 270 23.59 9.91 10.08
C ARG A 270 23.73 11.29 10.68
N ARG A 271 22.68 12.10 10.57
CA ARG A 271 22.52 13.36 11.27
C ARG A 271 21.70 13.14 12.54
N PHE A 272 21.98 13.89 13.58
CA PHE A 272 21.19 13.95 14.80
C PHE A 272 20.91 15.41 15.15
N ASP A 273 19.64 15.75 15.36
CA ASP A 273 19.19 17.07 15.76
C ASP A 273 18.82 17.10 17.25
N MET A 274 19.32 18.11 17.97
CA MET A 274 18.95 18.43 19.34
C MET A 274 18.24 19.77 19.39
N GLU A 275 17.09 19.82 20.05
CA GLU A 275 16.39 21.07 20.32
C GLU A 275 16.96 21.69 21.62
N VAL A 276 17.55 22.89 21.50
CA VAL A 276 18.25 23.59 22.59
C VAL A 276 17.51 24.88 22.95
N GLY A 277 17.29 25.15 24.24
CA GLY A 277 16.59 26.36 24.70
C GLY A 277 15.10 26.17 25.01
N ASP A 278 14.48 27.23 25.53
CA ASP A 278 13.12 27.19 26.13
C ASP A 278 11.96 27.32 25.13
N ASP A 279 12.19 27.67 23.86
CA ASP A 279 11.23 28.57 23.22
C ASP A 279 10.49 27.99 22.01
N ILE A 280 9.80 26.85 22.19
CA ILE A 280 8.50 26.47 21.59
C ILE A 280 8.39 24.98 21.21
N ILE A 281 7.28 24.35 21.56
CA ILE A 281 6.72 23.21 20.84
C ILE A 281 5.83 23.76 19.74
N GLU A 282 6.12 23.39 18.49
CA GLU A 282 5.32 23.76 17.33
C GLU A 282 4.41 22.61 16.90
N ALA A 283 3.15 22.94 16.63
CA ALA A 283 2.22 22.09 15.90
C ALA A 283 1.80 22.82 14.61
N SER A 284 2.20 22.31 13.45
CA SER A 284 1.80 22.88 12.15
C SER A 284 1.43 21.79 11.17
N GLY A 285 0.60 22.15 10.18
CA GLY A 285 0.11 21.19 9.21
C GLY A 285 -1.13 21.62 8.44
N GLN A 286 -1.68 20.67 7.69
CA GLN A 286 -2.86 20.85 6.86
C GLN A 286 -4.01 19.97 7.35
N ALA A 287 -5.17 20.58 7.62
CA ALA A 287 -6.40 19.84 7.86
C ALA A 287 -7.07 19.47 6.53
N VAL A 288 -7.39 18.18 6.34
CA VAL A 288 -7.98 17.65 5.11
C VAL A 288 -9.18 16.76 5.39
N ASP A 289 -10.10 16.67 4.45
CA ASP A 289 -11.19 15.69 4.49
C ASP A 289 -10.61 14.29 4.34
N SER A 290 -10.87 13.42 5.32
CA SER A 290 -10.39 12.04 5.33
C SER A 290 -10.84 11.18 4.15
N ALA A 291 -11.93 11.55 3.46
CA ALA A 291 -12.47 10.81 2.32
C ALA A 291 -11.93 11.32 0.98
N THR A 292 -11.77 12.64 0.82
CA THR A 292 -11.45 13.26 -0.48
C THR A 292 -10.05 13.88 -0.53
N GLY A 293 -9.32 13.94 0.58
CA GLY A 293 -8.04 14.66 0.70
C GLY A 293 -8.15 16.17 0.53
N THR A 294 -9.37 16.72 0.39
CA THR A 294 -9.57 18.14 0.11
C THR A 294 -9.26 18.98 1.35
N PRO A 295 -8.52 20.10 1.23
CA PRO A 295 -8.22 20.95 2.37
C PRO A 295 -9.47 21.55 3.02
N ILE A 296 -9.46 21.64 4.35
CA ILE A 296 -10.57 22.16 5.17
C ILE A 296 -10.22 23.55 5.67
N ALA A 297 -10.83 24.58 5.08
CA ALA A 297 -10.66 25.97 5.50
C ALA A 297 -11.54 26.35 6.70
N GLY A 298 -11.03 27.25 7.55
CA GLY A 298 -11.77 27.80 8.68
C GLY A 298 -12.02 26.83 9.84
N ALA A 299 -11.32 25.71 9.90
CA ALA A 299 -11.32 24.83 11.06
C ALA A 299 -10.59 25.50 12.22
N ARG A 300 -11.18 25.48 13.42
CA ARG A 300 -10.56 26.02 14.63
C ARG A 300 -9.52 25.03 15.13
N VAL A 301 -8.31 25.52 15.36
CA VAL A 301 -7.21 24.71 15.89
C VAL A 301 -6.83 25.22 17.27
N THR A 302 -6.68 24.33 18.25
CA THR A 302 -6.20 24.67 19.60
C THR A 302 -5.02 23.79 19.99
N PHE A 303 -4.02 24.39 20.63
CA PHE A 303 -2.82 23.71 21.12
C PHE A 303 -2.44 24.27 22.50
N GLY A 304 -3.00 23.67 23.55
CA GLY A 304 -3.07 24.31 24.87
C GLY A 304 -3.86 25.62 24.82
N GLU A 305 -3.29 26.71 25.35
CA GLU A 305 -3.91 28.04 25.30
C GLU A 305 -3.82 28.71 23.91
N ALA A 306 -2.96 28.21 23.02
CA ALA A 306 -2.78 28.77 21.68
C ALA A 306 -3.93 28.35 20.76
N GLN A 307 -4.44 29.27 19.93
CA GLN A 307 -5.54 28.99 18.99
C GLN A 307 -5.37 29.71 17.65
N ALA A 308 -5.80 29.06 16.58
CA ALA A 308 -5.78 29.57 15.21
C ALA A 308 -7.00 29.06 14.42
N GLN A 309 -7.12 29.51 13.17
CA GLN A 309 -8.00 28.90 12.19
C GLN A 309 -7.18 28.44 10.99
N THR A 310 -7.59 27.35 10.34
CA THR A 310 -6.99 26.94 9.08
C THR A 310 -7.30 27.93 7.97
N ASP A 311 -6.31 28.18 7.11
CA ASP A 311 -6.46 29.09 5.98
C ASP A 311 -7.26 28.46 4.81
N GLY A 312 -7.34 29.16 3.67
CA GLY A 312 -8.06 28.66 2.48
C GLY A 312 -7.53 27.35 1.90
N ASN A 313 -6.29 26.99 2.22
CA ASN A 313 -5.63 25.74 1.85
C ASN A 313 -5.59 24.76 3.03
N GLY A 314 -6.38 24.97 4.09
CA GLY A 314 -6.42 24.09 5.26
C GLY A 314 -5.20 24.16 6.18
N TRP A 315 -4.28 25.10 5.96
CA TRP A 315 -3.02 25.18 6.70
C TRP A 315 -3.14 25.93 8.04
N PHE A 316 -2.40 25.49 9.05
CA PHE A 316 -2.24 26.18 10.33
C PHE A 316 -0.82 26.01 10.89
N ARG A 317 -0.48 26.89 11.85
CA ARG A 317 0.73 26.81 12.68
C ARG A 317 0.43 27.39 14.06
N LEU A 318 0.78 26.64 15.10
CA LEU A 318 0.67 27.04 16.50
C LEU A 318 1.95 26.70 17.26
N GLU A 319 2.25 27.49 18.27
CA GLU A 319 3.44 27.35 19.10
C GLU A 319 3.05 27.57 20.57
N ARG A 320 3.67 26.80 21.48
CA ARG A 320 3.51 26.99 22.92
C ARG A 320 4.78 26.62 23.67
N LYS A 321 4.88 26.99 24.94
CA LYS A 321 5.99 26.54 25.79
C LYS A 321 5.89 25.04 26.13
N PRO A 322 7.05 24.35 26.26
CA PRO A 322 7.11 23.01 26.82
C PRO A 322 6.45 22.89 28.20
N ASN A 323 6.01 21.68 28.56
CA ASN A 323 5.54 21.31 29.90
C ASN A 323 6.34 20.11 30.43
N ASP A 324 6.22 19.86 31.74
CA ASP A 324 6.99 18.82 32.43
C ASP A 324 6.51 17.39 32.07
N GLU A 325 5.28 17.23 31.57
CA GLU A 325 4.68 15.94 31.22
C GLU A 325 4.95 15.50 29.76
N ASP A 326 5.54 16.38 28.94
CA ASP A 326 5.68 16.19 27.49
C ASP A 326 4.43 15.63 26.81
N ARG A 327 3.27 16.15 27.23
CA ARG A 327 1.95 15.82 26.68
C ARG A 327 1.29 17.10 26.17
N TYR A 328 1.14 17.20 24.86
CA TYR A 328 0.57 18.38 24.20
C TYR A 328 -0.65 18.00 23.35
N VAL A 329 -1.83 18.46 23.78
CA VAL A 329 -3.09 18.18 23.09
C VAL A 329 -3.32 19.17 21.96
N LEU A 330 -3.41 18.67 20.72
CA LEU A 330 -3.81 19.41 19.54
C LEU A 330 -5.24 19.02 19.16
N ASN A 331 -6.16 19.98 19.12
CA ASN A 331 -7.53 19.75 18.61
C ASN A 331 -7.76 20.56 17.33
N ILE A 332 -8.46 19.94 16.37
CA ILE A 332 -9.00 20.60 15.18
C ILE A 332 -10.51 20.38 15.16
N GLU A 333 -11.27 21.47 15.23
CA GLU A 333 -12.73 21.48 15.26
C GLU A 333 -13.30 22.17 14.02
N HIS A 334 -14.33 21.59 13.42
CA HIS A 334 -15.08 22.23 12.35
C HIS A 334 -16.55 21.79 12.39
N PRO A 335 -17.55 22.67 12.19
CA PRO A 335 -18.96 22.32 12.38
C PRO A 335 -19.47 21.13 11.54
N ASN A 336 -18.81 20.83 10.42
CA ASN A 336 -19.19 19.76 9.48
C ASN A 336 -18.32 18.50 9.59
N PHE A 337 -17.39 18.43 10.54
CA PHE A 337 -16.48 17.30 10.74
C PHE A 337 -16.50 16.87 12.21
N ALA A 338 -16.21 15.60 12.46
CA ALA A 338 -15.85 15.14 13.78
C ALA A 338 -14.56 15.83 14.23
N MET A 339 -14.47 16.16 15.52
CA MET A 339 -13.25 16.72 16.08
C MET A 339 -12.10 15.73 15.89
N MET A 340 -10.99 16.22 15.35
CA MET A 340 -9.72 15.50 15.33
C MET A 340 -8.91 15.97 16.53
N SER A 341 -8.37 15.04 17.32
CA SER A 341 -7.46 15.35 18.41
C SER A 341 -6.25 14.44 18.35
N ARG A 342 -5.05 15.01 18.56
CA ARG A 342 -3.81 14.26 18.59
C ARG A 342 -2.96 14.69 19.78
N ILE A 343 -2.35 13.70 20.42
CA ILE A 343 -1.34 13.93 21.46
C ILE A 343 0.02 14.01 20.77
N LEU A 344 0.73 15.10 21.02
CA LEU A 344 2.11 15.28 20.63
C LEU A 344 2.98 15.22 21.88
N ASP A 345 4.17 14.67 21.76
CA ASP A 345 5.20 14.67 22.80
C ASP A 345 6.39 15.59 22.45
N ARG A 346 6.40 16.10 21.22
CA ARG A 346 7.45 16.96 20.65
C ARG A 346 6.89 17.84 19.54
N THR A 347 7.74 18.68 18.97
CA THR A 347 7.41 19.51 17.81
C THR A 347 7.02 18.64 16.60
N ALA A 348 5.87 18.91 16.00
CA ALA A 348 5.36 18.25 14.80
C ALA A 348 5.05 19.28 13.71
N ARG A 349 5.85 19.29 12.64
CA ARG A 349 5.76 20.30 11.57
C ARG A 349 5.20 19.73 10.29
N GLY A 350 4.34 20.52 9.65
CA GLY A 350 3.79 20.25 8.32
C GLY A 350 2.86 19.04 8.21
N GLN A 351 2.45 18.45 9.32
CA GLN A 351 1.71 17.19 9.33
C GLN A 351 0.35 17.28 8.63
N THR A 352 -0.11 16.17 8.05
CA THR A 352 -1.47 16.08 7.50
C THR A 352 -2.43 15.56 8.57
N TYR A 353 -3.50 16.30 8.82
CA TYR A 353 -4.53 15.96 9.80
C TYR A 353 -5.85 15.65 9.11
N GLN A 354 -6.21 14.36 9.10
CA GLN A 354 -7.43 13.89 8.44
C GLN A 354 -8.65 14.05 9.37
N MET A 355 -9.70 14.70 8.88
CA MET A 355 -10.95 14.89 9.61
C MET A 355 -12.09 14.08 9.00
N ILE A 356 -12.88 13.39 9.85
CA ILE A 356 -14.02 12.59 9.43
C ILE A 356 -15.23 13.49 9.24
N ARG A 357 -15.89 13.43 8.08
CA ARG A 357 -17.07 14.26 7.79
C ARG A 357 -18.25 13.83 8.66
N ALA A 358 -18.87 14.78 9.35
CA ALA A 358 -20.03 14.52 10.19
C ALA A 358 -21.33 14.51 9.37
N GLN A 359 -22.29 13.68 9.81
CA GLN A 359 -23.67 13.82 9.40
C GLN A 359 -24.34 14.96 10.15
N VAL A 360 -24.74 15.97 9.38
CA VAL A 360 -25.39 17.17 9.90
C VAL A 360 -26.89 17.10 9.65
N VAL A 361 -27.68 17.18 10.72
CA VAL A 361 -29.15 17.17 10.66
C VAL A 361 -29.70 18.31 11.50
N THR A 362 -30.80 18.92 11.03
CA THR A 362 -31.55 19.93 11.80
C THR A 362 -32.93 19.41 12.16
N PHE A 363 -33.33 19.55 13.42
CA PHE A 363 -34.64 19.14 13.92
C PHE A 363 -35.13 20.04 15.07
N PRO A 364 -36.45 20.13 15.32
CA PRO A 364 -36.97 20.89 16.46
C PRO A 364 -36.71 20.16 17.78
N SER A 365 -36.26 20.88 18.82
CA SER A 365 -35.97 20.31 20.15
C SER A 365 -37.18 19.70 20.86
N GLY A 366 -38.41 20.14 20.55
CA GLY A 366 -39.65 19.66 21.18
C GLY A 366 -40.13 18.27 20.71
N GLN A 367 -39.32 17.53 19.94
CA GLN A 367 -39.66 16.19 19.46
C GLN A 367 -38.57 15.20 19.86
N GLY A 368 -38.97 13.99 20.25
CA GLY A 368 -38.04 12.90 20.40
C GLY A 368 -37.48 12.51 19.03
N VAL A 369 -36.18 12.25 18.96
CA VAL A 369 -35.49 11.98 17.69
C VAL A 369 -34.55 10.80 17.85
N THR A 370 -34.48 9.97 16.81
CA THR A 370 -33.38 9.01 16.62
C THR A 370 -32.53 9.53 15.48
N LEU A 371 -31.29 9.88 15.79
CA LEU A 371 -30.29 10.25 14.81
C LEU A 371 -29.50 8.99 14.47
N GLU A 372 -29.27 8.76 13.18
CA GLU A 372 -28.46 7.67 12.68
C GLU A 372 -27.44 8.23 11.73
N ASP A 373 -26.18 7.88 11.93
CA ASP A 373 -25.14 8.24 10.99
C ASP A 373 -25.17 7.29 9.78
N THR A 374 -25.54 7.85 8.65
CA THR A 374 -25.64 7.18 7.34
C THR A 374 -24.54 7.68 6.39
N ARG A 375 -23.68 8.59 6.84
CA ARG A 375 -22.61 9.19 6.03
C ARG A 375 -21.25 8.60 6.31
N SER A 376 -20.93 8.41 7.59
CA SER A 376 -19.64 7.81 7.91
C SER A 376 -19.53 6.47 7.22
N SER A 377 -18.30 6.16 6.88
CA SER A 377 -17.85 4.91 6.32
C SER A 377 -18.23 3.67 7.14
N GLY A 378 -18.97 3.76 8.26
CA GLY A 378 -19.40 2.59 9.05
C GLY A 378 -18.31 1.50 9.12
N ILE A 379 -18.68 0.26 8.85
CA ILE A 379 -17.75 -0.84 8.54
C ILE A 379 -17.51 -0.93 7.00
N CYS A 380 -18.10 -0.01 6.21
CA CYS A 380 -18.19 -0.01 4.75
C CYS A 380 -17.73 1.32 4.14
N ASN A 381 -16.47 1.44 3.73
CA ASN A 381 -15.86 2.71 3.31
C ASN A 381 -16.02 3.04 1.81
N GLN A 382 -17.23 3.00 1.24
CA GLN A 382 -17.43 3.50 -0.14
C GLN A 382 -18.46 4.65 -0.23
N GLU A 383 -18.00 5.79 -0.77
CA GLU A 383 -18.87 6.83 -1.33
C GLU A 383 -19.42 6.34 -2.68
N ARG A 384 -20.73 6.53 -2.92
CA ARG A 384 -21.37 6.17 -4.20
C ARG A 384 -20.69 6.92 -5.36
N SER A 385 -19.96 6.21 -6.23
CA SER A 385 -19.52 6.78 -7.50
C SER A 385 -20.75 6.91 -8.43
N GLY A 386 -21.14 8.15 -8.79
CA GLY A 386 -22.14 8.36 -9.84
C GLY A 386 -23.17 9.49 -9.71
N ASP A 387 -23.02 10.48 -8.83
CA ASP A 387 -23.96 11.61 -8.81
C ASP A 387 -23.54 12.78 -9.70
N THR A 388 -23.64 12.58 -11.02
CA THR A 388 -23.74 13.69 -11.97
C THR A 388 -25.09 13.63 -12.70
N ARG A 389 -26.20 14.02 -12.05
CA ARG A 389 -27.29 14.89 -12.58
C ARG A 389 -28.56 14.82 -11.71
N ARG A 390 -28.74 15.87 -10.89
CA ARG A 390 -30.00 16.50 -10.40
C ARG A 390 -31.22 15.58 -10.19
N THR A 391 -31.51 15.24 -8.93
CA THR A 391 -32.69 15.79 -8.22
C THR A 391 -32.56 15.58 -6.70
N MET A 392 -32.53 16.68 -5.94
CA MET A 392 -32.79 16.64 -4.50
C MET A 392 -34.15 15.97 -4.26
N ARG A 393 -34.15 14.82 -3.60
CA ARG A 393 -35.31 14.35 -2.84
C ARG A 393 -34.94 14.41 -1.37
N LEU A 394 -35.35 15.50 -0.73
CA LEU A 394 -35.56 15.53 0.72
C LEU A 394 -36.47 14.35 1.07
N VAL A 395 -35.90 13.31 1.67
CA VAL A 395 -36.69 12.36 2.45
C VAL A 395 -36.81 13.02 3.83
N PRO A 396 -37.98 13.53 4.22
CA PRO A 396 -38.16 14.04 5.57
C PRO A 396 -37.87 12.90 6.57
N PRO A 397 -37.29 13.20 7.75
CA PRO A 397 -37.06 12.19 8.78
C PRO A 397 -38.38 11.48 9.11
N ARG A 398 -38.37 10.15 9.07
CA ARG A 398 -39.48 9.35 9.59
C ARG A 398 -39.42 9.43 11.12
N PHE A 399 -40.34 10.18 11.70
CA PHE A 399 -40.65 10.10 13.12
C PHE A 399 -41.29 8.74 13.41
N VAL A 400 -40.56 7.83 14.06
CA VAL A 400 -41.16 6.66 14.69
C VAL A 400 -41.58 7.10 16.08
N GLY A 401 -42.84 7.51 16.21
CA GLY A 401 -43.43 7.79 17.53
C GLY A 401 -43.45 6.49 18.35
N PHE A 402 -43.09 6.58 19.63
CA PHE A 402 -43.25 5.50 20.59
C PHE A 402 -44.73 5.08 20.66
N GLU A 403 -45.08 3.96 20.01
CA GLU A 403 -46.36 3.30 20.27
C GLU A 403 -46.23 2.36 21.46
N LYS A 404 -47.10 2.59 22.44
CA LYS A 404 -47.30 1.73 23.61
C LYS A 404 -47.55 0.29 23.19
N THR A 405 -46.90 -0.62 23.89
CA THR A 405 -47.18 -2.06 23.90
C THR A 405 -48.67 -2.32 24.20
N GLY A 406 -49.30 -3.16 23.38
CA GLY A 406 -50.70 -3.57 23.55
C GLY A 406 -51.13 -4.68 22.58
N ASP A 407 -51.03 -5.91 23.09
CA ASP A 407 -51.68 -7.18 22.73
C ASP A 407 -52.56 -7.36 21.47
N ALA A 408 -52.24 -8.47 20.79
CA ALA A 408 -53.12 -9.53 20.26
C ALA A 408 -53.98 -9.33 18.98
N ALA A 409 -53.54 -10.08 17.95
CA ALA A 409 -54.32 -10.98 17.09
C ALA A 409 -55.19 -10.42 15.93
N PRO A 410 -55.38 -11.20 14.84
CA PRO A 410 -55.48 -10.69 13.47
C PRO A 410 -56.92 -10.73 12.91
N ARG A 411 -57.18 -10.00 11.81
CA ARG A 411 -58.09 -10.42 10.71
C ARG A 411 -58.21 -9.40 9.55
N ASN A 412 -57.94 -9.94 8.35
CA ASN A 412 -58.73 -9.87 7.10
C ASN A 412 -59.33 -8.54 6.56
N ARG A 413 -58.80 -8.19 5.38
CA ARG A 413 -59.50 -8.06 4.07
C ARG A 413 -60.40 -6.85 3.78
N ALA A 414 -60.09 -6.26 2.62
CA ALA A 414 -60.94 -5.56 1.64
C ALA A 414 -61.26 -4.06 1.85
N GLU A 415 -60.77 -3.30 0.87
CA GLU A 415 -61.20 -1.99 0.34
C GLU A 415 -62.71 -1.87 0.01
N PRO A 416 -63.22 -0.77 -0.60
CA PRO A 416 -63.19 0.66 -0.21
C PRO A 416 -64.59 1.32 -0.44
N ALA A 417 -64.73 2.65 -0.25
CA ALA A 417 -65.32 3.61 -1.22
C ALA A 417 -65.87 4.90 -0.59
N GLY A 418 -65.45 6.05 -1.17
CA GLY A 418 -66.23 7.27 -1.51
C GLY A 418 -66.88 8.11 -0.39
N ASP A 419 -67.21 9.39 -0.56
CA ASP A 419 -66.97 10.44 -1.56
C ASP A 419 -67.54 11.76 -0.96
N ALA A 420 -67.24 12.89 -1.62
CA ALA A 420 -68.04 14.13 -1.72
C ALA A 420 -67.97 15.25 -0.63
N ARG A 421 -67.10 16.23 -0.93
CA ARG A 421 -67.33 17.67 -1.22
C ARG A 421 -68.43 18.48 -0.49
N THR A 422 -68.02 19.69 -0.06
CA THR A 422 -68.58 21.07 -0.29
C THR A 422 -67.85 22.01 0.69
N GLY A 423 -67.56 23.30 0.51
CA GLY A 423 -67.91 24.36 -0.44
C GLY A 423 -67.16 25.66 -0.02
N THR A 424 -67.17 26.64 -0.90
CA THR A 424 -66.34 27.86 -1.02
C THR A 424 -66.72 29.03 -0.08
N MET A 425 -65.74 29.89 0.29
CA MET A 425 -65.94 31.36 0.39
C MET A 425 -64.59 32.14 0.41
N VAL A 426 -64.60 33.30 -0.24
CA VAL A 426 -63.57 34.36 -0.47
C VAL A 426 -64.09 35.62 0.28
N PRO A 427 -63.32 36.64 0.81
CA PRO A 427 -62.46 37.54 0.01
C PRO A 427 -61.30 38.37 0.65
N GLY A 428 -60.42 38.88 -0.24
CA GLY A 428 -59.71 40.17 -0.19
C GLY A 428 -58.18 40.12 0.08
N GLY A 429 -57.27 40.75 -0.68
CA GLY A 429 -57.31 41.60 -1.87
C GLY A 429 -55.94 42.30 -2.14
N LEU A 430 -55.72 42.68 -3.41
CA LEU A 430 -54.79 43.68 -4.03
C LEU A 430 -53.24 43.49 -3.92
N VAL A 431 -52.43 43.22 -4.98
CA VAL A 431 -52.11 43.84 -6.31
C VAL A 431 -51.09 45.00 -6.17
N THR A 432 -49.91 45.03 -6.83
CA THR A 432 -49.53 45.36 -8.25
C THR A 432 -48.03 45.01 -8.44
N GLY A 433 -47.38 44.77 -9.60
CA GLY A 433 -47.60 44.78 -11.07
C GLY A 433 -46.26 44.31 -11.71
N GLY A 434 -46.11 43.64 -12.87
CA GLY A 434 -46.63 43.87 -14.23
C GLY A 434 -45.85 45.00 -14.93
N ARG A 435 -45.34 44.97 -16.18
CA ARG A 435 -45.49 44.07 -17.36
C ARG A 435 -44.72 44.70 -18.56
N LEU A 436 -44.74 44.00 -19.72
CA LEU A 436 -44.60 44.41 -21.15
C LEU A 436 -43.22 44.17 -21.80
N ARG A 437 -43.02 43.45 -22.93
CA ARG A 437 -43.64 43.25 -24.28
C ARG A 437 -43.16 44.19 -25.40
N ASP A 438 -42.87 43.53 -26.54
CA ASP A 438 -42.78 43.95 -27.95
C ASP A 438 -41.47 44.48 -28.57
N GLY A 439 -41.04 43.79 -29.64
CA GLY A 439 -40.83 44.41 -30.97
C GLY A 439 -39.41 44.75 -31.45
N GLY A 440 -38.90 44.00 -32.44
CA GLY A 440 -38.29 44.60 -33.64
C GLY A 440 -36.78 44.39 -33.96
N THR A 441 -36.55 43.71 -35.10
CA THR A 441 -35.59 44.01 -36.21
C THR A 441 -34.12 43.53 -36.21
N VAL A 442 -33.89 42.45 -36.97
CA VAL A 442 -32.91 42.16 -38.07
C VAL A 442 -31.63 43.03 -38.21
N SER A 443 -30.44 42.39 -38.26
CA SER A 443 -29.53 42.37 -39.44
C SER A 443 -28.19 41.64 -39.22
N GLY A 444 -27.79 40.84 -40.24
CA GLY A 444 -26.41 40.37 -40.57
C GLY A 444 -25.88 39.17 -39.78
N GLY A 445 -25.54 37.99 -40.33
CA GLY A 445 -25.33 37.56 -41.71
C GLY A 445 -23.89 37.07 -41.95
N GLN A 446 -23.64 35.75 -41.86
CA GLN A 446 -22.66 34.95 -42.64
C GLN A 446 -22.88 33.45 -42.29
N LEU A 447 -23.58 32.65 -43.11
CA LEU A 447 -23.16 31.85 -44.30
C LEU A 447 -22.29 30.61 -43.95
N SER A 448 -22.91 29.41 -43.81
CA SER A 448 -22.92 28.23 -44.74
C SER A 448 -21.76 27.24 -44.50
N ILE A 449 -21.88 25.90 -44.52
CA ILE A 449 -22.31 24.95 -45.58
C ILE A 449 -22.62 23.58 -44.90
N ALA A 450 -23.86 23.07 -44.97
CA ALA A 450 -24.39 21.95 -45.77
C ALA A 450 -24.06 20.51 -45.34
N ARG A 451 -25.12 19.77 -44.98
CA ARG A 451 -25.22 18.30 -44.98
C ARG A 451 -25.32 17.79 -46.42
N GLY A 452 -24.59 16.72 -46.74
CA GLY A 452 -24.72 15.96 -47.98
C GLY A 452 -24.42 14.48 -47.75
N THR A 453 -25.45 13.66 -47.99
CA THR A 453 -25.40 12.33 -48.63
C THR A 453 -24.62 11.18 -47.98
N ILE A 454 -25.36 10.20 -47.44
CA ILE A 454 -24.99 8.77 -47.59
C ILE A 454 -26.08 8.12 -48.45
N GLY A 455 -25.62 7.49 -49.52
CA GLY A 455 -26.44 6.80 -50.52
C GLY A 455 -26.93 5.44 -50.05
N SER A 456 -27.97 4.99 -50.74
CA SER A 456 -28.55 3.66 -50.73
C SER A 456 -27.55 2.55 -51.06
N VAL A 457 -27.61 1.42 -50.34
CA VAL A 457 -27.32 0.09 -50.87
C VAL A 457 -28.56 -0.79 -50.67
N THR A 458 -28.99 -1.38 -51.77
CA THR A 458 -30.20 -2.18 -51.98
C THR A 458 -30.02 -3.60 -51.44
N ILE A 459 -30.95 -4.09 -50.63
CA ILE A 459 -31.17 -5.54 -50.47
C ILE A 459 -32.35 -5.91 -51.37
N GLY A 460 -32.08 -6.76 -52.36
CA GLY A 460 -33.09 -7.34 -53.21
C GLY A 460 -32.87 -8.84 -53.31
N THR A 461 -33.80 -9.62 -52.77
CA THR A 461 -34.47 -10.73 -53.48
C THR A 461 -35.68 -11.18 -52.66
N PRO A 462 -36.87 -11.36 -53.27
CA PRO A 462 -38.08 -11.75 -52.57
C PRO A 462 -38.54 -13.17 -52.95
N LEU A 463 -39.13 -13.91 -52.01
CA LEU A 463 -40.15 -14.93 -52.27
C LEU A 463 -41.06 -14.99 -51.02
N THR A 464 -42.19 -14.28 -51.00
CA THR A 464 -43.53 -14.60 -51.52
C THR A 464 -44.35 -15.59 -50.69
N ASP A 465 -45.55 -15.11 -50.34
CA ASP A 465 -46.80 -15.81 -50.04
C ASP A 465 -46.98 -16.45 -48.66
N ALA A 466 -48.18 -16.50 -48.08
CA ALA A 466 -49.42 -15.74 -48.20
C ALA A 466 -50.31 -16.24 -47.05
N ASN A 467 -50.96 -15.32 -46.34
CA ASN A 467 -52.35 -15.40 -45.83
C ASN A 467 -52.53 -14.72 -44.46
N SER A 468 -53.06 -13.48 -44.52
CA SER A 468 -54.26 -12.99 -43.84
C SER A 468 -54.48 -13.40 -42.36
N ARG A 469 -54.73 -12.49 -41.40
CA ARG A 469 -55.72 -11.40 -41.38
C ARG A 469 -55.39 -10.38 -40.27
N ALA A 470 -55.60 -9.10 -40.57
CA ALA A 470 -55.69 -8.04 -39.56
C ALA A 470 -57.01 -8.15 -38.76
N VAL A 471 -56.92 -7.94 -37.45
CA VAL A 471 -58.00 -7.36 -36.63
C VAL A 471 -57.41 -6.21 -35.83
N ALA A 472 -57.97 -5.02 -36.05
CA ALA A 472 -57.64 -3.80 -35.35
C ALA A 472 -58.25 -3.79 -33.94
N GLY A 473 -57.50 -3.28 -32.96
CA GLY A 473 -58.01 -2.96 -31.63
C GLY A 473 -56.95 -2.23 -30.79
N ARG A 474 -57.11 -0.92 -30.64
CA ARG A 474 -56.33 -0.05 -29.74
C ARG A 474 -56.48 -0.47 -28.28
N VAL A 475 -55.36 -0.58 -27.55
CA VAL A 475 -55.24 -0.41 -26.08
C VAL A 475 -53.87 0.25 -25.86
N ASP A 476 -53.81 1.54 -25.59
CA ASP A 476 -53.83 2.20 -24.27
C ASP A 476 -52.60 1.84 -23.40
N LEU A 477 -51.75 2.85 -23.19
CA LEU A 477 -50.45 2.76 -22.53
C LEU A 477 -50.64 2.95 -21.02
N SER A 478 -50.96 1.87 -20.31
CA SER A 478 -50.62 1.80 -18.89
C SER A 478 -50.56 0.36 -18.39
N ALA A 479 -49.51 0.09 -17.61
CA ALA A 479 -49.24 -1.07 -16.78
C ALA A 479 -48.67 -2.34 -17.44
N ALA A 480 -47.46 -2.65 -16.95
CA ALA A 480 -46.90 -3.98 -16.70
C ALA A 480 -46.63 -4.92 -17.90
N PHE A 481 -45.35 -5.14 -18.19
CA PHE A 481 -44.88 -6.49 -18.50
C PHE A 481 -43.60 -6.85 -17.72
N PRO A 482 -43.57 -8.06 -17.14
CA PRO A 482 -42.40 -8.71 -16.55
C PRO A 482 -41.52 -9.38 -17.64
N PHE A 483 -40.32 -9.81 -17.22
CA PHE A 483 -39.41 -10.80 -17.83
C PHE A 483 -39.76 -11.38 -19.22
N GLU A 484 -38.85 -11.24 -20.20
CA GLU A 484 -38.20 -12.36 -20.89
C GLU A 484 -37.03 -11.91 -21.79
N ARG A 485 -35.95 -12.71 -21.74
CA ARG A 485 -34.87 -12.95 -22.74
C ARG A 485 -34.18 -11.76 -23.40
N MET A 486 -32.88 -11.60 -23.07
CA MET A 486 -31.95 -10.91 -23.96
C MET A 486 -31.40 -11.93 -24.96
N ASP A 487 -31.74 -11.71 -26.23
CA ASP A 487 -31.04 -12.24 -27.39
C ASP A 487 -29.60 -11.72 -27.39
N GLU A 488 -28.69 -12.62 -27.76
CA GLU A 488 -27.32 -12.34 -28.15
C GLU A 488 -27.34 -11.41 -29.37
N SER A 489 -26.89 -10.17 -29.19
CA SER A 489 -26.44 -9.32 -30.30
C SER A 489 -24.95 -9.05 -30.13
N GLU A 490 -24.16 -9.66 -31.02
CA GLU A 490 -22.82 -9.21 -31.39
C GLU A 490 -22.85 -7.68 -31.60
N ASP A 491 -21.86 -6.95 -31.06
CA ASP A 491 -21.64 -5.49 -31.08
C ASP A 491 -21.84 -4.71 -29.76
N ALA A 492 -21.74 -5.36 -28.59
CA ALA A 492 -21.32 -4.63 -27.38
C ALA A 492 -19.79 -4.49 -27.39
N THR A 493 -19.27 -3.27 -27.55
CA THR A 493 -17.82 -3.05 -27.44
C THR A 493 -17.36 -3.38 -26.02
N ALA A 494 -16.20 -4.05 -25.87
CA ALA A 494 -15.67 -4.49 -24.57
C ALA A 494 -15.57 -3.35 -23.52
N ALA A 495 -15.44 -2.10 -23.96
CA ALA A 495 -15.45 -0.91 -23.11
C ALA A 495 -16.80 -0.67 -22.40
N GLU A 496 -17.93 -1.00 -23.02
CA GLU A 496 -19.27 -0.83 -22.42
C GLU A 496 -19.63 -1.97 -21.46
N ALA A 497 -19.10 -3.17 -21.68
CA ALA A 497 -19.23 -4.30 -20.75
C ALA A 497 -18.42 -4.07 -19.46
N VAL A 498 -17.21 -3.52 -19.57
CA VAL A 498 -16.38 -3.11 -18.41
C VAL A 498 -17.06 -1.96 -17.64
N ALA A 499 -17.67 -0.99 -18.33
CA ALA A 499 -18.42 0.10 -17.69
C ALA A 499 -19.73 -0.37 -17.01
N MET A 500 -20.31 -1.50 -17.42
CA MET A 500 -21.50 -2.09 -16.79
C MET A 500 -21.20 -2.93 -15.55
N VAL A 501 -20.02 -3.58 -15.49
CA VAL A 501 -19.58 -4.35 -14.31
C VAL A 501 -19.23 -3.41 -13.15
N MET A 502 -18.69 -2.22 -13.44
CA MET A 502 -18.44 -1.16 -12.46
C MET A 502 -19.72 -0.60 -11.77
N LYS A 503 -20.92 -1.04 -12.17
CA LYS A 503 -22.18 -0.35 -11.80
C LYS A 503 -23.21 -1.18 -11.05
N ARG A 504 -22.89 -2.39 -10.58
CA ARG A 504 -23.85 -3.24 -9.83
C ARG A 504 -23.28 -3.75 -8.51
N GLN A 505 -22.90 -2.84 -7.62
CA GLN A 505 -22.76 -3.15 -6.20
C GLN A 505 -24.14 -3.34 -5.56
N ARG A 506 -24.37 -4.51 -4.94
CA ARG A 506 -25.46 -4.66 -3.97
C ARG A 506 -25.06 -3.93 -2.69
N GLU A 507 -26.02 -3.22 -2.12
CA GLU A 507 -25.84 -2.25 -1.04
C GLU A 507 -25.28 -2.92 0.22
N CYS A 508 -24.08 -2.52 0.70
CA CYS A 508 -23.82 -2.61 2.13
C CYS A 508 -24.83 -1.72 2.86
N ASP A 509 -25.61 -2.31 3.75
CA ASP A 509 -26.39 -1.54 4.71
C ASP A 509 -25.43 -0.81 5.66
N ARG A 510 -25.32 0.51 5.50
CA ARG A 510 -24.52 1.37 6.38
C ARG A 510 -24.98 1.22 7.83
N ARG A 511 -24.09 0.72 8.69
CA ARG A 511 -24.32 0.54 10.14
C ARG A 511 -23.57 1.61 10.93
N GLY A 512 -24.06 2.84 10.94
CA GLY A 512 -23.48 3.88 11.79
C GLY A 512 -24.08 3.91 13.19
N ILE A 513 -23.52 4.77 14.03
CA ILE A 513 -24.01 5.03 15.39
C ILE A 513 -25.46 5.51 15.36
N GLN A 514 -26.19 5.26 16.45
CA GLN A 514 -27.50 5.86 16.67
C GLN A 514 -27.54 6.61 18.00
N ILE A 515 -28.19 7.76 18.02
CA ILE A 515 -28.45 8.55 19.24
C ILE A 515 -29.95 8.76 19.36
N ARG A 516 -30.54 8.31 20.47
CA ARG A 516 -31.96 8.50 20.77
C ARG A 516 -32.14 9.53 21.86
N LEU A 517 -32.93 10.56 21.54
CA LEU A 517 -33.19 11.71 22.38
C LEU A 517 -34.67 11.82 22.69
N GLN A 518 -34.98 12.22 23.92
CA GLN A 518 -36.34 12.55 24.34
C GLN A 518 -36.73 13.96 23.87
N PRO A 519 -38.03 14.28 23.74
CA PRO A 519 -38.48 15.65 23.54
C PRO A 519 -37.94 16.59 24.63
N ASP A 520 -37.65 17.84 24.26
CA ASP A 520 -37.24 18.90 25.19
C ASP A 520 -35.97 18.57 25.99
N SER A 521 -35.02 17.85 25.39
CA SER A 521 -33.79 17.40 26.06
C SER A 521 -32.74 18.50 26.28
N PHE A 522 -32.81 19.63 25.58
CA PHE A 522 -31.68 20.56 25.45
C PHE A 522 -31.71 21.75 26.41
N ARG A 523 -30.51 22.24 26.75
CA ARG A 523 -30.23 23.50 27.45
C ARG A 523 -29.09 24.26 26.76
N LEU A 524 -29.07 25.57 26.94
CA LEU A 524 -27.91 26.41 26.63
C LEU A 524 -26.82 26.24 27.69
N GLU A 525 -25.62 26.74 27.39
CA GLU A 525 -24.46 26.70 28.29
C GLU A 525 -24.73 27.36 29.65
N ASP A 526 -25.53 28.43 29.68
CA ASP A 526 -25.96 29.12 30.91
C ASP A 526 -27.00 28.33 31.74
N GLY A 527 -27.39 27.15 31.28
CA GLY A 527 -28.36 26.26 31.93
C GLY A 527 -29.81 26.48 31.51
N THR A 528 -30.12 27.50 30.69
CA THR A 528 -31.48 27.83 30.27
C THR A 528 -32.05 26.74 29.35
N PRO A 529 -33.28 26.23 29.57
CA PRO A 529 -33.93 25.30 28.66
C PRO A 529 -33.99 25.83 27.22
N TYR A 530 -33.61 25.00 26.25
CA TYR A 530 -33.67 25.34 24.84
C TYR A 530 -34.89 24.70 24.17
N SER A 531 -35.62 25.48 23.36
CA SER A 531 -36.85 25.05 22.65
C SER A 531 -36.84 25.41 21.15
N GLY A 532 -35.67 25.72 20.58
CA GLY A 532 -35.50 26.10 19.17
C GLY A 532 -35.12 24.94 18.25
N ALA A 533 -34.67 25.27 17.05
CA ALA A 533 -34.13 24.31 16.09
C ALA A 533 -32.70 23.91 16.47
N VAL A 534 -32.46 22.61 16.57
CA VAL A 534 -31.18 22.02 16.94
C VAL A 534 -30.48 21.56 15.66
N ARG A 535 -29.21 21.91 15.52
CA ARG A 535 -28.28 21.35 14.53
C ARG A 535 -27.43 20.30 15.23
N ALA A 536 -27.58 19.04 14.85
CA ALA A 536 -26.72 17.96 15.30
C ALA A 536 -25.67 17.65 14.23
N ALA A 537 -24.43 17.45 14.65
CA ALA A 537 -23.33 16.88 13.88
C ALA A 537 -22.89 15.60 14.57
N ILE A 538 -23.08 14.46 13.90
CA ILE A 538 -22.75 13.14 14.45
C ILE A 538 -21.84 12.37 13.50
N ALA A 539 -20.93 11.54 14.04
CA ALA A 539 -20.09 10.66 13.24
C ALA A 539 -19.79 9.35 13.98
N THR A 540 -19.73 8.26 13.22
CA THR A 540 -19.17 6.97 13.67
C THR A 540 -17.66 7.02 13.55
N LEU A 541 -16.97 6.65 14.62
CA LEU A 541 -15.51 6.58 14.66
C LEU A 541 -15.13 5.10 14.80
N ASN A 542 -14.53 4.53 13.77
CA ASN A 542 -14.17 3.12 13.73
C ASN A 542 -12.67 2.94 14.07
N PRO A 543 -12.33 2.50 15.29
CA PRO A 543 -10.94 2.38 15.75
C PRO A 543 -10.14 1.36 14.95
N ALA A 544 -10.78 0.38 14.30
CA ALA A 544 -10.10 -0.63 13.47
C ALA A 544 -9.60 -0.08 12.12
N ILE A 545 -10.03 1.13 11.74
CA ILE A 545 -9.74 1.74 10.42
C ILE A 545 -8.97 3.04 10.56
N ARG A 546 -9.29 3.82 11.60
CA ARG A 546 -8.69 5.14 11.83
C ARG A 546 -8.45 5.36 13.31
N SER A 547 -7.45 6.18 13.60
CA SER A 547 -7.24 6.70 14.95
C SER A 547 -8.49 7.46 15.40
N ILE A 548 -8.88 7.25 16.65
CA ILE A 548 -9.87 8.06 17.33
C ILE A 548 -9.14 9.20 18.09
N PRO A 549 -9.85 10.23 18.60
CA PRO A 549 -9.23 11.31 19.36
C PRO A 549 -8.31 10.81 20.50
N GLY A 550 -7.13 11.44 20.59
CA GLY A 550 -6.15 11.15 21.63
C GLY A 550 -5.17 10.04 21.26
N ASP A 551 -4.70 9.30 22.26
CA ASP A 551 -3.72 8.21 22.16
C ASP A 551 -4.15 6.97 22.97
N TYR A 552 -5.45 6.81 23.22
CA TYR A 552 -6.10 5.74 24.01
C TYR A 552 -5.72 5.70 25.50
N GLN A 553 -4.96 6.67 26.00
CA GLN A 553 -4.73 6.79 27.44
C GLN A 553 -5.99 7.28 28.16
N ALA A 554 -6.27 6.68 29.31
CA ALA A 554 -7.49 6.92 30.08
C ALA A 554 -7.22 7.06 31.57
N ILE A 555 -8.24 7.59 32.26
CA ILE A 555 -8.36 7.58 33.71
C ILE A 555 -9.69 6.90 34.05
N ASP A 556 -9.61 5.80 34.79
CA ASP A 556 -10.76 5.00 35.20
C ASP A 556 -11.63 5.68 36.27
N ALA A 557 -12.72 5.04 36.67
CA ALA A 557 -13.62 5.56 37.70
C ALA A 557 -12.97 5.72 39.10
N ASN A 558 -11.85 5.06 39.37
CA ASN A 558 -11.09 5.19 40.63
C ASN A 558 -10.07 6.33 40.60
N GLY A 559 -9.79 6.87 39.42
CA GLY A 559 -8.75 7.87 39.19
C GLY A 559 -7.40 7.29 38.78
N ASP A 560 -7.34 5.98 38.51
CA ASP A 560 -6.14 5.28 38.10
C ASP A 560 -5.92 5.38 36.59
N ARG A 561 -4.66 5.35 36.15
CA ARG A 561 -4.30 5.35 34.72
C ARG A 561 -4.70 4.02 34.09
N ALA A 562 -5.17 4.09 32.84
CA ALA A 562 -5.56 2.92 32.05
C ALA A 562 -5.26 3.14 30.57
N GLU A 563 -5.23 2.05 29.80
CA GLU A 563 -5.30 2.11 28.34
C GLU A 563 -6.59 1.47 27.83
N LEU A 564 -7.12 2.02 26.75
CA LEU A 564 -8.34 1.53 26.13
C LEU A 564 -8.09 0.68 24.89
N LEU A 565 -8.80 -0.46 24.82
CA LEU A 565 -9.02 -1.22 23.61
C LEU A 565 -10.46 -1.01 23.14
N SER A 566 -10.62 -0.37 21.99
CA SER A 566 -11.93 0.12 21.57
C SER A 566 -12.75 -0.85 20.74
N PHE A 567 -14.04 -0.97 21.07
CA PHE A 567 -15.03 -1.72 20.28
C PHE A 567 -15.96 -0.81 19.47
N GLY A 568 -15.69 0.49 19.46
CA GLY A 568 -16.42 1.47 18.68
C GLY A 568 -16.55 2.81 19.40
N ALA A 569 -16.30 3.89 18.65
CA ALA A 569 -16.40 5.25 19.14
C ALA A 569 -17.43 6.05 18.33
N LEU A 570 -17.86 7.17 18.89
CA LEU A 570 -18.77 8.11 18.24
C LEU A 570 -18.39 9.55 18.57
N TYR A 571 -18.72 10.45 17.65
CA TYR A 571 -18.68 11.89 17.87
C TYR A 571 -20.10 12.44 17.82
N ALA A 572 -20.44 13.30 18.78
CA ALA A 572 -21.71 14.01 18.79
C ALA A 572 -21.54 15.46 19.27
N ASP A 573 -21.97 16.40 18.45
CA ASP A 573 -22.04 17.83 18.79
C ASP A 573 -23.41 18.39 18.40
N PHE A 574 -23.97 19.22 19.28
CA PHE A 574 -25.29 19.80 19.13
C PHE A 574 -25.20 21.31 19.35
N THR A 575 -25.67 22.07 18.37
CA THR A 575 -25.71 23.53 18.44
C THR A 575 -27.10 24.06 18.15
N ASP A 576 -27.36 25.30 18.53
CA ASP A 576 -28.44 26.06 17.90
C ASP A 576 -28.05 26.47 16.45
N MET A 577 -28.97 27.14 15.76
CA MET A 577 -28.72 27.63 14.40
C MET A 577 -27.75 28.82 14.32
N GLN A 578 -27.31 29.36 15.46
CA GLN A 578 -26.30 30.42 15.56
C GLN A 578 -24.90 29.85 15.85
N GLY A 579 -24.79 28.55 16.16
CA GLY A 579 -23.55 27.87 16.48
C GLY A 579 -23.24 27.79 17.98
N ASN A 580 -24.16 28.22 18.86
CA ASN A 580 -23.98 28.06 20.31
C ASN A 580 -24.19 26.59 20.69
N ARG A 581 -23.26 25.99 21.46
CA ARG A 581 -23.37 24.60 21.89
C ARG A 581 -24.56 24.38 22.84
N LEU A 582 -25.19 23.22 22.73
CA LEU A 582 -26.33 22.78 23.52
C LEU A 582 -25.93 21.56 24.36
N GLY A 583 -26.24 21.59 25.65
CA GLY A 583 -26.13 20.43 26.53
C GLY A 583 -27.47 19.71 26.71
N LEU A 584 -27.43 18.50 27.28
CA LEU A 584 -28.64 17.84 27.81
C LEU A 584 -29.13 18.57 29.07
N ARG A 585 -30.41 18.51 29.43
CA ARG A 585 -30.90 19.06 30.70
C ARG A 585 -30.44 18.19 31.88
N PRO A 586 -30.30 18.76 33.10
CA PRO A 586 -29.99 17.96 34.28
C PRO A 586 -30.99 16.81 34.46
N GLY A 587 -30.48 15.59 34.65
CA GLY A 587 -31.30 14.38 34.80
C GLY A 587 -31.91 13.83 33.50
N VAL A 588 -31.59 14.40 32.34
CA VAL A 588 -31.95 13.85 31.03
C VAL A 588 -30.73 13.16 30.42
N GLU A 589 -30.91 11.93 29.97
CA GLU A 589 -29.86 11.14 29.31
C GLU A 589 -30.27 10.85 27.86
N ALA A 590 -29.28 10.79 26.98
CA ALA A 590 -29.42 10.26 25.63
C ALA A 590 -29.03 8.78 25.60
N GLU A 591 -29.77 7.95 24.87
CA GLU A 591 -29.37 6.56 24.60
C GLU A 591 -28.49 6.53 23.36
N ILE A 592 -27.32 5.88 23.47
CA ILE A 592 -26.35 5.74 22.38
C ILE A 592 -26.24 4.27 21.99
N LEU A 593 -26.23 3.99 20.70
CA LEU A 593 -26.05 2.65 20.15
C LEU A 593 -24.84 2.67 19.22
N THR A 594 -23.74 2.10 19.71
CA THR A 594 -22.47 2.04 19.00
C THR A 594 -22.34 0.68 18.32
N PRO A 595 -22.18 0.61 16.98
CA PRO A 595 -21.99 -0.65 16.28
C PRO A 595 -20.68 -1.31 16.72
N VAL A 596 -20.74 -2.62 16.98
CA VAL A 596 -19.54 -3.42 17.18
C VAL A 596 -19.06 -3.91 15.83
N SER A 597 -17.77 -3.71 15.56
CA SER A 597 -17.12 -4.23 14.37
C SER A 597 -17.33 -5.75 14.26
N SER A 598 -17.59 -6.28 13.06
CA SER A 598 -17.71 -7.72 12.86
C SER A 598 -16.44 -8.47 13.27
N TYR A 599 -15.28 -7.86 13.05
CA TYR A 599 -13.95 -8.33 13.45
C TYR A 599 -13.78 -8.44 14.98
N GLN A 600 -14.60 -7.73 15.77
CA GLN A 600 -14.53 -7.74 17.23
C GLN A 600 -15.74 -8.43 17.88
N SER A 601 -16.68 -8.91 17.07
CA SER A 601 -17.94 -9.49 17.57
C SER A 601 -17.73 -10.75 18.42
N GLY A 602 -16.71 -11.56 18.10
CA GLY A 602 -16.36 -12.77 18.85
C GLY A 602 -15.75 -12.51 20.22
N SER A 603 -15.09 -11.36 20.42
CA SER A 603 -14.44 -10.96 21.68
C SER A 603 -15.25 -9.92 22.47
N ALA A 604 -16.39 -9.46 21.93
CA ALA A 604 -17.24 -8.47 22.57
C ALA A 604 -17.89 -9.03 23.85
N GLN A 605 -17.62 -8.37 24.97
CA GLN A 605 -18.19 -8.76 26.27
C GLN A 605 -19.67 -8.35 26.39
N PRO A 606 -20.49 -9.04 27.20
CA PRO A 606 -21.88 -8.65 27.41
C PRO A 606 -22.07 -7.24 27.97
N THR A 607 -21.07 -6.75 28.72
CA THR A 607 -21.01 -5.42 29.33
C THR A 607 -19.63 -4.83 29.13
N ILE A 608 -19.56 -3.52 28.88
CA ILE A 608 -18.31 -2.79 28.64
C ILE A 608 -18.37 -1.41 29.31
N ALA A 609 -17.22 -0.81 29.62
CA ALA A 609 -17.17 0.55 30.14
C ALA A 609 -17.44 1.58 29.02
N GLN A 610 -18.10 2.68 29.37
CA GLN A 610 -18.33 3.82 28.49
C GLN A 610 -17.39 4.95 28.91
N TRP A 611 -16.73 5.56 27.94
CA TRP A 611 -15.71 6.57 28.13
C TRP A 611 -16.06 7.86 27.38
N SER A 612 -15.67 9.01 27.93
CA SER A 612 -15.72 10.30 27.24
C SER A 612 -14.33 10.91 27.09
N TYR A 613 -14.09 11.52 25.93
CA TYR A 613 -12.81 12.17 25.66
C TYR A 613 -12.76 13.57 26.28
N ASP A 614 -11.75 13.83 27.10
CA ASP A 614 -11.43 15.15 27.64
C ASP A 614 -10.46 15.87 26.68
N ALA A 615 -10.98 16.82 25.90
CA ALA A 615 -10.20 17.56 24.90
C ALA A 615 -9.18 18.54 25.50
N GLU A 616 -9.22 18.82 26.80
CA GLU A 616 -8.26 19.70 27.48
C GLU A 616 -7.04 18.90 27.94
N THR A 617 -7.26 17.75 28.57
CA THR A 617 -6.18 16.89 29.10
C THR A 617 -5.73 15.81 28.11
N GLY A 618 -6.55 15.51 27.11
CA GLY A 618 -6.32 14.47 26.11
C GLY A 618 -6.51 13.05 26.65
N PHE A 619 -7.10 12.89 27.85
CA PHE A 619 -7.39 11.58 28.44
C PHE A 619 -8.84 11.19 28.18
N TRP A 620 -9.09 9.89 28.06
CA TRP A 620 -10.42 9.33 28.19
C TRP A 620 -10.83 9.20 29.66
N ARG A 621 -12.09 9.48 29.98
CA ARG A 621 -12.65 9.42 31.34
C ARG A 621 -13.77 8.40 31.38
N GLU A 622 -13.71 7.47 32.33
CA GLU A 622 -14.81 6.52 32.53
C GLU A 622 -16.05 7.25 33.05
N GLU A 623 -17.21 7.01 32.45
CA GLU A 623 -18.45 7.71 32.81
C GLU A 623 -19.71 6.85 32.84
N GLY A 624 -19.64 5.59 32.43
CA GLY A 624 -20.82 4.74 32.36
C GLY A 624 -20.53 3.32 31.88
N THR A 625 -21.59 2.62 31.48
CA THR A 625 -21.49 1.25 30.97
C THR A 625 -22.38 1.05 29.74
N GLY A 626 -21.91 0.23 28.80
CA GLY A 626 -22.64 -0.23 27.63
C GLY A 626 -23.01 -1.71 27.76
N THR A 627 -24.16 -2.08 27.18
CA THR A 627 -24.64 -3.47 27.12
C THR A 627 -24.69 -3.97 25.69
N LEU A 628 -24.15 -5.15 25.42
CA LEU A 628 -24.16 -5.73 24.07
C LEU A 628 -25.57 -6.21 23.73
N GLN A 629 -26.10 -5.74 22.60
CA GLN A 629 -27.42 -6.12 22.10
C GLN A 629 -27.35 -6.46 20.61
N ASN A 630 -27.95 -7.59 20.24
CA ASN A 630 -28.14 -7.95 18.84
C ASN A 630 -29.37 -7.24 18.28
N THR A 631 -29.14 -6.37 17.29
CA THR A 631 -30.22 -5.70 16.55
C THR A 631 -30.42 -6.36 15.19
N SER A 632 -31.49 -5.99 14.47
CA SER A 632 -31.68 -6.42 13.07
C SER A 632 -30.51 -6.03 12.16
N ASN A 633 -29.71 -5.03 12.57
CA ASN A 633 -28.60 -4.48 11.82
C ASN A 633 -27.25 -4.85 12.46
N GLY A 634 -27.18 -5.94 13.24
CA GLY A 634 -25.95 -6.46 13.87
C GLY A 634 -25.77 -6.12 15.36
N PRO A 635 -24.67 -6.60 15.98
CA PRO A 635 -24.35 -6.35 17.39
C PRO A 635 -24.00 -4.88 17.64
N ARG A 636 -24.52 -4.32 18.74
CA ARG A 636 -24.27 -2.95 19.17
C ARG A 636 -24.10 -2.88 20.69
N TYR A 637 -23.22 -2.02 21.16
CA TYR A 637 -23.24 -1.60 22.56
C TYR A 637 -24.28 -0.49 22.75
N VAL A 638 -25.19 -0.69 23.70
CA VAL A 638 -26.22 0.26 24.08
C VAL A 638 -25.88 0.83 25.44
N GLY A 639 -25.60 2.14 25.47
CA GLY A 639 -25.25 2.90 26.67
C GLY A 639 -26.09 4.17 26.80
N LYS A 640 -25.85 4.92 27.87
CA LYS A 640 -26.50 6.22 28.11
C LYS A 640 -25.46 7.26 28.47
N THR A 641 -25.67 8.49 27.99
CA THR A 641 -24.80 9.62 28.31
C THR A 641 -25.60 10.82 28.81
N SER A 642 -24.98 11.61 29.69
CA SER A 642 -25.53 12.82 30.28
C SER A 642 -24.98 14.11 29.63
N HIS A 643 -24.07 13.98 28.66
CA HIS A 643 -23.53 15.08 27.88
C HIS A 643 -23.19 14.63 26.45
N PHE A 644 -22.76 15.57 25.61
CA PHE A 644 -22.37 15.28 24.24
C PHE A 644 -20.88 15.60 24.08
N SER A 645 -20.15 14.60 23.63
CA SER A 645 -18.71 14.68 23.36
C SER A 645 -18.34 13.60 22.33
N THR A 646 -17.05 13.35 22.17
CA THR A 646 -16.61 12.05 21.69
C THR A 646 -16.79 11.01 22.80
N LEU A 647 -17.48 9.92 22.49
CA LEU A 647 -17.77 8.82 23.42
C LEU A 647 -17.29 7.50 22.83
N ASN A 648 -16.98 6.55 23.70
CA ASN A 648 -16.34 5.30 23.32
C ASN A 648 -16.77 4.11 24.18
N MET A 649 -16.75 2.90 23.61
CA MET A 649 -17.19 1.65 24.24
C MET A 649 -16.01 0.68 24.33
N ASP A 650 -15.30 0.72 25.45
CA ASP A 650 -13.95 0.16 25.52
C ASP A 650 -13.74 -0.68 26.77
N VAL A 651 -12.92 -1.71 26.63
CA VAL A 651 -12.33 -2.41 27.77
C VAL A 651 -11.06 -1.66 28.17
N SER A 652 -10.87 -1.46 29.47
CA SER A 652 -9.59 -0.99 30.00
C SER A 652 -8.64 -2.17 30.16
N GLY A 653 -7.45 -2.07 29.57
CA GLY A 653 -6.37 -3.03 29.71
C GLY A 653 -5.32 -2.48 30.67
N ASN A 654 -5.37 -2.89 31.93
CA ASN A 654 -4.40 -2.49 32.95
C ASN A 654 -3.33 -3.56 33.19
N ASP A 655 -3.28 -4.64 32.40
CA ASP A 655 -2.32 -5.74 32.62
C ASP A 655 -1.19 -5.71 31.59
N PRO A 656 0.03 -5.29 31.97
CA PRO A 656 1.19 -5.37 31.09
C PRO A 656 1.63 -6.82 30.83
N ALA A 657 1.19 -7.79 31.65
CA ALA A 657 1.39 -9.20 31.34
C ALA A 657 0.68 -9.64 30.04
N ASP A 658 -0.27 -8.86 29.54
CA ASP A 658 -0.94 -9.15 28.26
C ASP A 658 -0.60 -8.09 27.19
N ALA A 659 0.51 -7.34 27.37
CA ALA A 659 0.93 -6.29 26.45
C ALA A 659 2.42 -6.37 26.04
N THR A 660 2.72 -5.90 24.84
CA THR A 660 4.07 -5.70 24.30
C THR A 660 4.20 -4.31 23.68
N CYS A 661 5.40 -3.93 23.26
CA CYS A 661 5.65 -2.71 22.52
C CYS A 661 6.69 -2.92 21.42
N VAL A 662 6.63 -2.06 20.41
CA VAL A 662 7.60 -2.05 19.31
C VAL A 662 8.25 -0.68 19.26
N ARG A 663 9.57 -0.68 19.24
CA ARG A 663 10.40 0.50 19.03
C ARG A 663 10.90 0.54 17.58
N PHE A 664 10.87 1.72 16.99
CA PHE A 664 11.27 2.00 15.62
C PHE A 664 12.35 3.06 15.57
N GLU A 665 13.09 2.98 14.49
CA GLU A 665 14.09 3.93 14.06
C GLU A 665 13.78 4.34 12.63
N VAL A 666 13.84 5.63 12.33
CA VAL A 666 13.66 6.10 10.96
C VAL A 666 15.00 6.10 10.24
N GLY A 667 15.08 5.38 9.13
CA GLY A 667 16.28 5.26 8.32
C GLY A 667 16.67 6.55 7.62
N SER A 668 17.95 6.65 7.25
CA SER A 668 18.53 7.82 6.58
C SER A 668 17.88 8.14 5.23
N ASP A 669 17.20 7.18 4.62
CA ASP A 669 16.47 7.35 3.34
C ASP A 669 15.39 8.43 3.45
N PHE A 670 14.88 8.66 4.66
CA PHE A 670 13.87 9.66 4.96
C PHE A 670 14.45 11.05 5.27
N ALA A 671 15.77 11.25 5.18
CA ALA A 671 16.40 12.52 5.52
C ALA A 671 15.91 13.71 4.68
N ALA A 672 15.46 13.46 3.44
CA ALA A 672 14.86 14.47 2.57
C ALA A 672 13.33 14.56 2.67
N TRP A 673 12.71 13.70 3.48
CA TRP A 673 11.25 13.66 3.65
C TRP A 673 10.80 14.61 4.74
N SER A 674 9.55 15.05 4.64
CA SER A 674 8.87 15.87 5.66
C SER A 674 7.53 15.24 6.02
N ASN A 675 6.88 15.73 7.08
CA ASN A 675 5.52 15.30 7.45
C ASN A 675 5.41 13.80 7.70
N LEU A 676 6.48 13.20 8.25
CA LEU A 676 6.50 11.77 8.50
C LEU A 676 5.51 11.45 9.62
N THR A 677 4.57 10.56 9.34
CA THR A 677 3.60 10.01 10.29
C THR A 677 3.54 8.51 10.05
N ILE A 678 3.65 7.73 11.12
CA ILE A 678 3.33 6.31 11.07
C ILE A 678 1.90 6.10 11.53
N ARG A 679 1.16 5.29 10.79
CA ARG A 679 -0.11 4.72 11.19
C ARG A 679 0.12 3.24 11.46
N ALA A 680 -0.17 2.82 12.67
CA ALA A 680 0.04 1.46 13.12
C ALA A 680 -1.32 0.79 13.33
N TYR A 681 -1.61 -0.22 12.52
CA TYR A 681 -2.80 -1.08 12.65
C TYR A 681 -2.44 -2.22 13.60
N VAL A 682 -3.09 -2.23 14.75
CA VAL A 682 -2.92 -3.21 15.81
C VAL A 682 -3.92 -4.34 15.56
N SER A 683 -3.43 -5.57 15.44
CA SER A 683 -4.29 -6.75 15.37
C SER A 683 -4.37 -7.49 16.71
N TYR A 684 -5.48 -8.19 16.90
CA TYR A 684 -5.69 -9.11 18.02
C TYR A 684 -6.38 -10.38 17.50
N GLY A 685 -5.73 -11.54 17.67
CA GLY A 685 -6.27 -12.81 17.15
C GLY A 685 -6.47 -12.81 15.62
N GLY A 686 -5.67 -12.03 14.88
CA GLY A 686 -5.71 -11.94 13.42
C GLY A 686 -6.60 -10.83 12.86
N ASP A 687 -7.38 -10.17 13.71
CA ASP A 687 -8.31 -9.12 13.33
C ASP A 687 -7.76 -7.72 13.69
N SER A 688 -7.89 -6.74 12.80
CA SER A 688 -7.55 -5.33 13.11
C SER A 688 -8.53 -4.79 14.15
N VAL A 689 -8.02 -4.39 15.31
CA VAL A 689 -8.83 -3.92 16.44
C VAL A 689 -8.66 -2.44 16.72
N GLN A 690 -7.50 -1.86 16.38
CA GLN A 690 -7.18 -0.49 16.74
C GLN A 690 -6.14 0.12 15.81
N VAL A 691 -6.24 1.43 15.57
CA VAL A 691 -5.25 2.21 14.83
C VAL A 691 -4.65 3.26 15.74
N LYS A 692 -3.32 3.27 15.80
CA LYS A 692 -2.51 4.29 16.47
C LYS A 692 -1.78 5.12 15.41
N GLU A 693 -1.61 6.41 15.64
CA GLU A 693 -0.88 7.29 14.73
C GLU A 693 0.10 8.18 15.47
N THR A 694 1.34 8.21 15.00
CA THR A 694 2.43 8.95 15.65
C THR A 694 3.23 9.71 14.59
N ALA A 695 3.47 11.00 14.82
CA ALA A 695 4.38 11.79 14.00
C ALA A 695 5.83 11.31 14.26
N LEU A 696 6.59 11.07 13.20
CA LEU A 696 7.96 10.59 13.33
C LEU A 696 8.97 11.73 13.27
N ASN A 697 10.07 11.54 14.00
CA ASN A 697 11.27 12.35 13.91
C ASN A 697 12.46 11.45 13.52
N ASN A 698 13.20 11.83 12.47
CA ASN A 698 14.29 11.05 11.89
C ASN A 698 15.48 10.80 12.83
N ASP A 699 15.57 11.61 13.88
CA ASP A 699 16.75 11.67 14.74
C ASP A 699 16.55 10.97 16.08
N GLN A 700 15.37 10.41 16.35
CA GLN A 700 15.01 9.83 17.65
C GLN A 700 14.26 8.51 17.49
N TYR A 701 14.35 7.64 18.52
CA TYR A 701 13.51 6.45 18.59
C TYR A 701 12.04 6.84 18.73
N GLN A 702 11.21 6.01 18.10
CA GLN A 702 9.75 6.09 18.12
C GLN A 702 9.23 4.78 18.68
N ALA A 703 8.06 4.75 19.30
CA ALA A 703 7.49 3.50 19.77
C ALA A 703 5.97 3.49 19.61
N ILE A 704 5.45 2.30 19.33
CA ILE A 704 4.04 1.97 19.48
C ILE A 704 3.99 0.95 20.61
N TYR A 705 3.40 1.35 21.72
CA TYR A 705 3.35 0.55 22.94
C TYR A 705 1.95 0.02 23.19
N ARG A 706 1.84 -0.92 24.13
CA ARG A 706 0.59 -1.58 24.55
C ARG A 706 -0.19 -2.17 23.40
N ILE A 707 0.55 -2.95 22.64
CA ILE A 707 0.02 -3.85 21.64
C ILE A 707 -0.37 -5.13 22.36
N PRO A 708 -1.53 -5.74 22.08
CA PRO A 708 -1.89 -7.02 22.67
C PRO A 708 -0.78 -8.05 22.49
N PHE A 709 -0.47 -8.77 23.57
CA PHE A 709 0.50 -9.84 23.61
C PHE A 709 -0.22 -11.17 23.89
N GLY A 710 0.14 -12.22 23.17
CA GLY A 710 -0.39 -13.56 23.43
C GLY A 710 0.21 -14.62 22.52
N ASN A 711 0.54 -15.79 23.08
CA ASN A 711 1.19 -16.87 22.32
C ASN A 711 0.21 -17.71 21.46
N GLY A 712 -0.94 -17.15 21.11
CA GLY A 712 -1.99 -17.79 20.34
C GLY A 712 -1.81 -17.57 18.84
N PHE A 713 -2.35 -18.49 18.03
CA PHE A 713 -2.35 -18.35 16.58
C PHE A 713 -3.77 -17.93 16.10
N PRO A 714 -3.93 -16.97 15.16
CA PRO A 714 -2.87 -16.19 14.50
C PRO A 714 -2.18 -15.20 15.46
N PRO A 715 -0.88 -14.95 15.26
CA PRO A 715 -0.15 -14.03 16.12
C PRO A 715 -0.74 -12.63 16.03
N ASN A 716 -0.64 -11.89 17.13
CA ASN A 716 -0.84 -10.46 17.13
C ASN A 716 0.24 -9.83 16.24
N THR A 717 -0.21 -8.89 15.43
CA THR A 717 0.62 -8.18 14.49
C THR A 717 0.44 -6.68 14.63
N LEU A 718 1.54 -5.97 14.45
CA LEU A 718 1.53 -4.54 14.24
C LEU A 718 1.89 -4.29 12.79
N ARG A 719 0.95 -3.76 12.03
CA ARG A 719 1.23 -3.33 10.66
C ARG A 719 1.49 -1.83 10.63
N LEU A 720 2.59 -1.45 10.00
CA LEU A 720 2.95 -0.06 9.84
C LEU A 720 2.61 0.46 8.45
N GLU A 721 2.08 1.67 8.43
CA GLU A 721 1.88 2.48 7.25
C GLU A 721 2.60 3.81 7.49
N LEU A 722 3.73 3.99 6.81
CA LEU A 722 4.51 5.21 6.90
C LEU A 722 4.04 6.19 5.82
N ARG A 723 3.61 7.37 6.25
CA ARG A 723 3.24 8.49 5.39
C ARG A 723 4.29 9.56 5.50
N GLY A 724 4.63 10.21 4.39
CA GLY A 724 5.44 11.41 4.40
C GLY A 724 5.46 12.11 3.06
N THR A 725 6.02 13.31 3.01
CA THR A 725 6.15 14.10 1.78
C THR A 725 7.58 14.03 1.27
N SER A 726 7.76 13.53 0.05
CA SER A 726 9.02 13.50 -0.69
C SER A 726 8.88 14.27 -2.00
N SER A 727 9.82 15.17 -2.31
CA SER A 727 9.79 16.02 -3.51
C SER A 727 8.47 16.79 -3.73
N GLY A 728 7.73 17.06 -2.66
CA GLY A 728 6.43 17.75 -2.70
C GLY A 728 5.21 16.86 -2.93
N GLN A 729 5.37 15.53 -3.00
CA GLN A 729 4.28 14.55 -3.09
C GLN A 729 4.17 13.73 -1.81
N GLU A 730 2.95 13.45 -1.35
CA GLU A 730 2.70 12.50 -0.27
C GLU A 730 2.94 11.07 -0.79
N VAL A 731 3.81 10.35 -0.12
CA VAL A 731 4.16 8.96 -0.40
C VAL A 731 3.75 8.13 0.81
N VAL A 732 3.12 7.00 0.54
CA VAL A 732 2.78 5.99 1.53
C VAL A 732 3.65 4.78 1.28
N LEU A 733 4.48 4.44 2.26
CA LEU A 733 5.26 3.22 2.28
C LEU A 733 4.58 2.25 3.25
N LEU A 734 4.32 1.04 2.78
CA LEU A 734 3.68 -0.03 3.55
C LEU A 734 4.76 -1.06 3.80
N ASP A 735 5.39 -0.98 4.97
CA ASP A 735 6.72 -1.61 5.09
C ASP A 735 6.79 -2.83 5.99
N ASP A 736 6.06 -2.95 7.10
CA ASP A 736 6.30 -4.10 7.98
C ASP A 736 5.04 -4.59 8.68
N ILE A 737 4.74 -5.87 8.49
CA ILE A 737 3.90 -6.63 9.41
C ILE A 737 4.83 -7.24 10.45
N ILE A 738 4.73 -6.73 11.66
CA ILE A 738 5.57 -7.14 12.76
C ILE A 738 4.78 -8.14 13.57
N ASN A 739 5.29 -9.37 13.68
CA ASN A 739 4.80 -10.30 14.69
C ASN A 739 5.17 -9.74 16.07
N THR A 740 4.17 -9.24 16.80
CA THR A 740 4.41 -8.60 18.09
C THR A 740 4.53 -9.60 19.23
N ASP A 741 4.02 -10.83 19.06
CA ASP A 741 4.21 -11.88 20.05
C ASP A 741 5.66 -12.40 20.08
N ALA A 742 6.44 -12.16 19.03
CA ALA A 742 7.87 -12.41 19.00
C ALA A 742 8.71 -11.32 19.70
N ARG A 743 8.07 -10.27 20.23
CA ARG A 743 8.74 -9.15 20.91
C ARG A 743 8.72 -9.34 22.43
N PRO A 744 9.63 -8.68 23.17
CA PRO A 744 9.60 -8.73 24.62
C PRO A 744 8.25 -8.26 25.15
N GLN A 745 7.69 -9.05 26.06
CA GLN A 745 6.53 -8.66 26.85
C GLN A 745 6.90 -7.46 27.73
N MET A 746 5.99 -6.50 27.85
CA MET A 746 6.18 -5.37 28.76
C MET A 746 6.07 -5.83 30.21
N THR A 747 6.84 -5.21 31.10
CA THR A 747 6.84 -5.46 32.52
C THR A 747 6.07 -4.37 33.26
N PHE A 748 5.23 -4.77 34.22
CA PHE A 748 4.55 -3.83 35.09
C PHE A 748 5.31 -3.65 36.39
N ASP A 749 5.56 -2.40 36.78
CA ASP A 749 5.75 -2.09 38.19
C ASP A 749 4.41 -1.62 38.78
N PRO A 750 3.67 -2.46 39.53
CA PRO A 750 2.41 -2.06 40.15
C PRO A 750 2.54 -0.97 41.22
N SER A 751 3.77 -0.58 41.60
CA SER A 751 4.03 0.55 42.50
C SER A 751 4.28 1.87 41.78
N ASP A 752 4.42 1.84 40.45
CA ASP A 752 4.60 3.01 39.59
C ASP A 752 3.39 3.18 38.65
N PRO A 753 2.51 4.16 38.90
CA PRO A 753 1.36 4.42 38.04
C PRO A 753 1.74 4.90 36.62
N ASP A 754 2.99 5.30 36.39
CA ASP A 754 3.52 5.69 35.09
C ASP A 754 4.19 4.51 34.33
N ALA A 755 4.38 3.34 34.98
CA ALA A 755 4.87 2.11 34.35
C ALA A 755 3.91 1.51 33.29
N LEU A 756 2.84 2.23 32.95
CA LEU A 756 2.06 1.91 31.78
C LEU A 756 2.84 2.17 30.48
N TRP A 757 3.79 3.09 30.49
CA TRP A 757 4.50 3.57 29.30
C TRP A 757 6.01 3.31 29.41
N PRO A 758 6.67 2.80 28.37
CA PRO A 758 8.12 2.61 28.41
C PRO A 758 8.82 3.97 28.36
N ASP A 759 9.82 4.19 29.22
CA ASP A 759 10.64 5.41 29.21
C ASP A 759 11.48 5.48 27.92
N TYR A 760 11.71 6.69 27.40
CA TYR A 760 12.66 6.90 26.31
C TYR A 760 14.07 6.48 26.76
N PRO A 761 14.83 5.68 25.97
CA PRO A 761 14.68 5.41 24.53
C PRO A 761 13.86 4.17 24.17
N TYR A 762 12.96 3.71 25.04
CA TYR A 762 12.06 2.56 24.88
C TYR A 762 12.79 1.20 24.83
N ASP A 763 13.81 1.02 25.67
CA ASP A 763 14.62 -0.20 25.69
C ASP A 763 13.82 -1.47 26.03
N GLU A 764 12.77 -1.33 26.84
CA GLU A 764 11.85 -2.43 27.16
C GLU A 764 11.17 -3.02 25.91
N CYS A 765 11.01 -2.24 24.84
CA CYS A 765 10.42 -2.70 23.59
C CYS A 765 11.34 -3.55 22.72
N GLY A 766 12.57 -3.84 23.19
CA GLY A 766 13.57 -4.64 22.49
C GLY A 766 14.33 -3.89 21.40
N ASP A 767 14.98 -4.66 20.53
CA ASP A 767 15.82 -4.11 19.46
C ASP A 767 14.98 -3.30 18.46
N PRO A 768 15.40 -2.07 18.10
CA PRO A 768 14.62 -1.20 17.24
C PRO A 768 14.46 -1.81 15.83
N LEU A 769 13.28 -1.62 15.24
CA LEU A 769 13.05 -1.90 13.83
C LEU A 769 13.43 -0.67 13.00
N LEU A 770 14.31 -0.86 12.03
CA LEU A 770 14.72 0.18 11.11
C LEU A 770 13.66 0.34 10.02
N LEU A 771 12.92 1.43 10.05
CA LEU A 771 12.05 1.85 8.94
C LEU A 771 12.96 2.30 7.80
N THR A 772 12.92 1.63 6.67
CA THR A 772 13.68 2.04 5.49
C THR A 772 12.73 2.46 4.38
N ALA A 773 13.27 2.98 3.28
CA ALA A 773 12.46 3.20 2.08
C ALA A 773 12.25 1.90 1.25
N ALA A 774 12.56 0.71 1.80
CA ALA A 774 12.43 -0.59 1.13
C ALA A 774 11.80 -1.65 2.06
N PRO A 775 10.71 -2.33 1.64
CA PRO A 775 10.72 -3.08 0.40
C PRO A 775 9.61 -2.70 -0.59
N GLY A 776 10.07 -2.21 -1.74
CA GLY A 776 9.30 -2.12 -2.97
C GLY A 776 8.72 -0.74 -3.17
N ILE A 777 9.33 0.03 -4.07
CA ILE A 777 8.61 1.08 -4.79
C ILE A 777 7.46 0.36 -5.49
N ILE A 778 6.27 0.35 -4.89
CA ILE A 778 5.04 0.02 -5.57
C ILE A 778 4.66 1.32 -6.28
N PRO A 779 4.76 1.41 -7.62
CA PRO A 779 4.22 2.58 -8.32
C PRO A 779 2.78 2.83 -7.87
N PRO A 780 2.31 4.08 -7.78
CA PRO A 780 0.97 4.42 -7.29
C PRO A 780 -0.11 3.48 -7.84
N TYR A 781 -0.62 2.60 -6.98
CA TYR A 781 -1.68 1.66 -7.34
C TYR A 781 -3.02 2.38 -7.21
N GLY A 782 -3.82 2.26 -8.25
CA GLY A 782 -4.94 3.15 -8.49
C GLY A 782 -6.21 2.84 -7.72
N ASP A 783 -6.21 1.71 -7.03
CA ASP A 783 -7.33 1.29 -6.22
C ASP A 783 -6.91 1.08 -4.77
N SER A 784 -7.78 1.51 -3.87
CA SER A 784 -7.59 1.34 -2.45
C SER A 784 -8.82 0.72 -1.84
N ASP A 785 -8.63 -0.29 -1.00
CA ASP A 785 -9.73 -0.92 -0.31
C ASP A 785 -10.41 0.04 0.68
N GLY A 786 -11.42 -0.49 1.38
CA GLY A 786 -12.15 0.27 2.38
C GLY A 786 -11.31 0.80 3.57
N PHE A 787 -10.01 0.58 3.62
CA PHE A 787 -9.10 1.12 4.62
C PHE A 787 -8.02 2.03 4.02
N GLY A 788 -8.10 2.35 2.71
CA GLY A 788 -7.11 3.18 2.01
C GLY A 788 -5.82 2.44 1.68
N ARG A 789 -5.84 1.09 1.68
CA ARG A 789 -4.70 0.22 1.36
C ARG A 789 -4.78 -0.17 -0.11
N PRO A 790 -3.66 -0.30 -0.85
CA PRO A 790 -3.70 -0.81 -2.22
C PRO A 790 -4.50 -2.12 -2.33
N ALA A 791 -5.50 -2.16 -3.21
CA ALA A 791 -6.47 -3.25 -3.31
C ALA A 791 -5.94 -4.50 -4.06
N PHE A 792 -4.64 -4.83 -3.91
CA PHE A 792 -4.13 -6.12 -4.38
C PHE A 792 -4.87 -7.27 -3.68
N LEU A 793 -4.99 -8.42 -4.37
CA LEU A 793 -5.74 -9.59 -3.88
C LEU A 793 -7.18 -9.27 -3.43
N SER A 794 -7.76 -8.15 -3.85
CA SER A 794 -9.10 -7.71 -3.47
C SER A 794 -10.13 -8.03 -4.55
N GLY A 795 -9.96 -9.15 -5.27
CA GLY A 795 -10.74 -9.47 -6.45
C GLY A 795 -10.31 -8.68 -7.71
N PRO A 796 -10.74 -9.10 -8.92
CA PRO A 796 -10.24 -8.55 -10.20
C PRO A 796 -10.80 -7.17 -10.59
N TYR A 797 -11.78 -6.64 -9.87
CA TYR A 797 -12.53 -5.44 -10.24
C TYR A 797 -12.29 -4.25 -9.29
N GLY A 798 -11.31 -4.35 -8.39
CA GLY A 798 -10.87 -3.22 -7.57
C GLY A 798 -11.77 -2.84 -6.39
N ASP A 799 -13.09 -2.97 -6.55
CA ASP A 799 -14.06 -2.67 -5.50
C ASP A 799 -14.40 -3.89 -4.62
N PHE A 800 -13.47 -4.47 -3.85
CA PHE A 800 -13.82 -5.63 -3.00
C PHE A 800 -13.02 -5.73 -1.69
N ASN A 801 -13.36 -4.87 -0.73
CA ASN A 801 -13.67 -5.38 0.59
C ASN A 801 -15.15 -5.10 0.82
N PRO A 802 -16.04 -6.12 0.75
CA PRO A 802 -17.38 -5.89 1.22
C PRO A 802 -17.24 -5.52 2.70
N ALA A 803 -17.56 -4.29 3.05
CA ALA A 803 -18.53 -4.03 4.10
C ALA A 803 -18.88 -5.14 5.11
N ASP A 804 -19.34 -6.28 4.58
CA ASP A 804 -19.83 -7.48 5.23
C ASP A 804 -18.96 -8.72 4.92
N GLY A 805 -17.69 -8.55 4.53
CA GLY A 805 -16.79 -9.63 4.13
C GLY A 805 -16.64 -10.70 5.20
N ALA A 806 -16.66 -10.31 6.47
CA ALA A 806 -16.69 -11.26 7.58
C ALA A 806 -17.94 -12.15 7.56
N LEU A 807 -19.11 -11.59 7.24
CA LEU A 807 -20.35 -12.34 7.11
C LEU A 807 -20.32 -13.25 5.88
N GLN A 808 -19.81 -12.75 4.75
CA GLN A 808 -19.69 -13.55 3.53
C GLN A 808 -18.74 -14.72 3.71
N VAL A 809 -17.65 -14.56 4.48
CA VAL A 809 -16.75 -15.68 4.82
C VAL A 809 -17.46 -16.72 5.70
N VAL A 810 -18.28 -16.26 6.66
CA VAL A 810 -19.07 -17.15 7.52
C VAL A 810 -20.10 -17.92 6.70
N ASP A 811 -20.85 -17.24 5.83
CA ASP A 811 -21.83 -17.85 4.93
C ASP A 811 -21.15 -18.84 3.98
N TYR A 812 -19.99 -18.45 3.43
CA TYR A 812 -19.14 -19.30 2.61
C TYR A 812 -18.73 -20.59 3.32
N TYR A 813 -18.13 -20.48 4.50
CA TYR A 813 -17.71 -21.66 5.26
C TYR A 813 -18.88 -22.52 5.75
N ASN A 814 -20.03 -21.91 6.06
CA ASN A 814 -21.25 -22.67 6.36
C ASN A 814 -21.76 -23.44 5.13
N ALA A 815 -21.58 -22.90 3.93
CA ALA A 815 -21.99 -23.55 2.70
C ALA A 815 -21.07 -24.73 2.33
N ILE A 816 -19.74 -24.56 2.42
CA ILE A 816 -18.78 -25.59 2.02
C ILE A 816 -18.44 -26.60 3.13
N ASP A 817 -18.69 -26.25 4.39
CA ASP A 817 -18.50 -27.09 5.58
C ASP A 817 -19.66 -26.95 6.60
N PRO A 818 -20.90 -27.34 6.23
CA PRO A 818 -22.10 -27.13 7.04
C PRO A 818 -22.07 -27.90 8.38
N GLY A 819 -21.20 -28.90 8.51
CA GLY A 819 -21.02 -29.68 9.73
C GLY A 819 -19.92 -29.16 10.66
N GLY A 820 -19.14 -28.17 10.23
CA GLY A 820 -17.95 -27.72 10.96
C GLY A 820 -16.91 -28.82 11.12
N ALA A 821 -16.76 -29.68 10.11
CA ALA A 821 -15.86 -30.83 10.14
C ALA A 821 -14.41 -30.46 9.76
N LYS A 822 -14.16 -29.26 9.20
CA LYS A 822 -12.84 -28.81 8.72
C LYS A 822 -12.44 -27.49 9.39
N THR A 823 -12.46 -27.47 10.74
CA THR A 823 -12.19 -26.26 11.54
C THR A 823 -10.72 -26.05 11.88
N ASN A 824 -9.89 -27.08 11.71
CA ASN A 824 -8.44 -27.01 11.77
C ASN A 824 -7.82 -27.80 10.60
N LEU A 825 -6.52 -27.63 10.40
CA LEU A 825 -5.81 -28.19 9.26
C LEU A 825 -5.71 -29.72 9.30
N GLU A 826 -5.56 -30.34 10.48
CA GLU A 826 -5.54 -31.80 10.62
C GLU A 826 -6.87 -32.42 10.19
N ASP A 827 -7.97 -31.86 10.66
CA ASP A 827 -9.31 -32.32 10.29
C ASP A 827 -9.53 -32.17 8.77
N TRP A 828 -9.03 -31.09 8.16
CA TRP A 828 -9.07 -30.89 6.72
C TRP A 828 -8.24 -31.95 5.98
N TRP A 829 -7.01 -32.24 6.44
CA TRP A 829 -6.15 -33.28 5.88
C TRP A 829 -6.83 -34.64 5.92
N VAL A 830 -7.35 -35.04 7.07
CA VAL A 830 -8.02 -36.32 7.25
C VAL A 830 -9.29 -36.41 6.39
N ALA A 831 -10.09 -35.34 6.33
CA ALA A 831 -11.30 -35.28 5.52
C ALA A 831 -11.01 -35.43 4.02
N ASN A 832 -9.85 -34.95 3.55
CA ASN A 832 -9.40 -35.08 2.16
C ASN A 832 -8.42 -36.26 1.96
N GLY A 833 -8.32 -37.14 2.96
CA GLY A 833 -7.57 -38.39 2.95
C GLY A 833 -6.04 -38.25 2.84
N PHE A 834 -5.49 -37.14 3.29
CA PHE A 834 -4.09 -37.07 3.70
C PHE A 834 -3.92 -37.78 5.07
N GLY A 835 -2.67 -38.02 5.46
CA GLY A 835 -2.33 -38.39 6.83
C GLY A 835 -2.61 -37.22 7.79
N PRO A 836 -2.73 -37.49 9.11
CA PRO A 836 -2.93 -36.44 10.12
C PRO A 836 -1.73 -35.48 10.25
N ASP A 837 -0.59 -35.82 9.66
CA ASP A 837 0.61 -35.01 9.52
C ASP A 837 0.67 -34.25 8.18
N GLY A 838 -0.39 -34.31 7.38
CA GLY A 838 -0.45 -33.74 6.04
C GLY A 838 0.30 -34.53 4.96
N ALA A 839 1.02 -35.59 5.34
CA ALA A 839 1.69 -36.45 4.36
C ALA A 839 0.65 -37.21 3.52
N GLY A 840 1.09 -37.87 2.46
CA GLY A 840 0.18 -38.57 1.54
C GLY A 840 -0.66 -39.68 2.14
N GLY A 841 -0.48 -40.08 3.40
CA GLY A 841 -1.28 -41.15 4.03
C GLY A 841 -1.16 -42.51 3.33
N GLY A 842 -0.13 -42.71 2.50
CA GLY A 842 0.02 -43.86 1.61
C GLY A 842 -0.81 -43.78 0.31
N HIS A 843 -1.42 -42.63 0.01
CA HIS A 843 -2.17 -42.41 -1.21
C HIS A 843 -1.23 -42.46 -2.44
N PRO A 844 -1.56 -43.25 -3.48
CA PRO A 844 -0.64 -43.49 -4.61
C PRO A 844 -0.43 -42.27 -5.51
N SER A 845 -1.35 -41.30 -5.48
CA SER A 845 -1.28 -40.06 -6.26
C SER A 845 -0.69 -38.88 -5.48
N TYR A 846 -0.12 -39.11 -4.29
CA TYR A 846 0.38 -38.01 -3.48
C TYR A 846 1.66 -37.45 -4.10
N VAL A 847 1.71 -36.14 -4.27
CA VAL A 847 2.89 -35.41 -4.75
C VAL A 847 3.16 -34.21 -3.85
N ARG A 848 4.45 -33.94 -3.62
CA ARG A 848 4.95 -32.77 -2.87
C ARG A 848 6.00 -32.07 -3.71
N GLN A 849 5.97 -30.73 -3.75
CA GLN A 849 7.05 -29.95 -4.37
C GLN A 849 7.20 -28.59 -3.68
N ALA A 850 8.45 -28.21 -3.36
CA ALA A 850 8.76 -26.88 -2.83
C ALA A 850 9.28 -25.93 -3.91
N TYR A 851 8.93 -24.65 -3.80
CA TYR A 851 9.39 -23.57 -4.69
C TYR A 851 9.13 -22.20 -4.06
N LEU A 852 9.77 -21.15 -4.57
CA LEU A 852 9.39 -19.76 -4.34
C LEU A 852 8.44 -19.33 -5.44
N ASN A 853 7.26 -18.83 -5.07
CA ASN A 853 6.37 -18.18 -6.02
C ASN A 853 6.86 -16.76 -6.31
N HIS A 854 7.79 -16.62 -7.26
CA HIS A 854 8.48 -15.36 -7.54
C HIS A 854 7.70 -14.39 -8.44
N ASN A 855 6.49 -14.78 -8.88
CA ASN A 855 5.70 -13.96 -9.79
C ASN A 855 4.30 -13.61 -9.28
N ASP A 856 3.82 -14.19 -8.19
CA ASP A 856 2.46 -13.92 -7.67
C ASP A 856 2.43 -13.43 -6.21
N LEU A 857 2.85 -14.24 -5.22
CA LEU A 857 2.82 -13.84 -3.80
C LEU A 857 4.18 -13.65 -3.13
N GLY A 858 5.28 -14.14 -3.70
CA GLY A 858 6.63 -13.94 -3.14
C GLY A 858 7.01 -14.83 -1.96
N PHE A 859 6.13 -15.75 -1.54
CA PHE A 859 6.42 -16.74 -0.49
C PHE A 859 7.14 -17.98 -1.02
N GLY A 860 7.91 -18.62 -0.14
CA GLY A 860 8.24 -20.03 -0.25
C GLY A 860 6.96 -20.85 -0.12
N ARG A 861 6.81 -21.88 -0.94
CA ARG A 861 5.60 -22.69 -1.08
C ARG A 861 5.98 -24.15 -0.92
N ASP A 862 5.42 -24.81 0.09
CA ASP A 862 5.46 -26.27 0.19
C ASP A 862 4.12 -26.80 -0.28
N MET A 863 4.05 -27.23 -1.55
CA MET A 863 2.83 -27.66 -2.22
C MET A 863 2.63 -29.16 -2.07
N HIS A 864 1.43 -29.56 -1.69
CA HIS A 864 1.03 -30.94 -1.54
C HIS A 864 -0.29 -31.18 -2.25
N CYS A 865 -0.37 -32.22 -3.08
CA CYS A 865 -1.57 -32.55 -3.84
C CYS A 865 -1.84 -34.04 -3.87
N ARG A 866 -3.12 -34.40 -4.03
CA ARG A 866 -3.57 -35.74 -4.43
C ARG A 866 -4.87 -35.66 -5.24
N THR A 867 -5.19 -36.74 -5.93
CA THR A 867 -6.44 -36.94 -6.67
C THR A 867 -6.88 -38.40 -6.58
N ASP A 868 -8.18 -38.65 -6.46
CA ASP A 868 -8.74 -40.01 -6.49
C ASP A 868 -8.57 -40.69 -7.85
N ALA A 869 -8.56 -39.89 -8.93
CA ALA A 869 -8.28 -40.32 -10.28
C ALA A 869 -7.86 -39.11 -11.13
N PRO A 870 -6.75 -39.18 -11.91
CA PRO A 870 -6.22 -38.05 -12.67
C PRO A 870 -7.25 -37.31 -13.55
N ASP A 871 -8.20 -38.01 -14.16
CA ASP A 871 -9.12 -37.43 -15.16
C ASP A 871 -10.61 -37.36 -14.73
N ALA A 872 -10.94 -37.78 -13.50
CA ALA A 872 -12.35 -37.96 -13.09
C ALA A 872 -12.63 -37.99 -11.58
N GLY A 873 -11.61 -37.85 -10.74
CA GLY A 873 -11.73 -37.98 -9.28
C GLY A 873 -11.78 -36.65 -8.56
N ASP A 874 -12.17 -36.70 -7.29
CA ASP A 874 -11.99 -35.56 -6.39
C ASP A 874 -10.50 -35.29 -6.21
N ALA A 875 -10.12 -34.02 -6.10
CA ALA A 875 -8.74 -33.61 -5.90
C ALA A 875 -8.63 -32.64 -4.74
N ALA A 876 -7.51 -32.69 -4.04
CA ALA A 876 -7.24 -31.80 -2.92
C ALA A 876 -5.77 -31.41 -2.94
N CYS A 877 -5.52 -30.11 -2.79
CA CYS A 877 -4.18 -29.58 -2.62
C CYS A 877 -4.14 -28.65 -1.41
N TYR A 878 -3.02 -28.63 -0.71
CA TYR A 878 -2.71 -27.60 0.26
C TYR A 878 -1.29 -27.08 0.04
N VAL A 879 -1.09 -25.83 0.40
CA VAL A 879 0.20 -25.17 0.29
C VAL A 879 0.48 -24.34 1.52
N THR A 880 1.55 -24.69 2.21
CA THR A 880 2.03 -23.93 3.37
C THR A 880 2.99 -22.85 2.87
N ASN A 881 2.76 -21.60 3.27
CA ASN A 881 3.65 -20.49 2.93
C ASN A 881 4.82 -20.41 3.92
N TYR A 882 6.00 -20.01 3.45
CA TYR A 882 7.20 -19.80 4.26
C TYR A 882 7.85 -18.45 3.92
N GLY A 883 8.30 -17.74 4.96
CA GLY A 883 8.87 -16.40 4.85
C GLY A 883 7.84 -15.30 4.66
N LEU A 884 8.32 -14.11 4.29
CA LEU A 884 7.49 -12.94 3.97
C LEU A 884 7.16 -12.91 2.46
N PRO A 885 6.15 -12.15 2.01
CA PRO A 885 5.83 -11.97 0.58
C PRO A 885 6.81 -11.00 -0.11
N ASP A 886 8.11 -11.20 0.11
CA ASP A 886 9.19 -10.27 -0.24
C ASP A 886 10.03 -10.73 -1.44
N GLN A 887 9.69 -11.89 -2.02
CA GLN A 887 10.46 -12.57 -3.07
C GLN A 887 11.88 -12.98 -2.65
N ASN A 888 12.15 -13.11 -1.35
CA ASN A 888 13.45 -13.54 -0.85
C ASN A 888 13.75 -14.98 -1.34
N PRO A 889 14.86 -15.20 -2.06
CA PRO A 889 15.25 -16.53 -2.54
C PRO A 889 15.36 -17.59 -1.44
N ALA A 890 15.72 -17.17 -0.21
CA ALA A 890 15.81 -18.07 0.94
C ALA A 890 14.45 -18.67 1.36
N ASN A 891 13.33 -18.07 0.94
CA ASN A 891 12.02 -18.61 1.28
C ASN A 891 11.79 -19.99 0.61
N ALA A 892 12.40 -20.25 -0.56
CA ALA A 892 12.36 -21.58 -1.18
C ALA A 892 13.09 -22.63 -0.32
N ASP A 893 14.24 -22.28 0.27
CA ASP A 893 14.98 -23.16 1.18
C ASP A 893 14.17 -23.44 2.46
N ALA A 894 13.51 -22.42 2.99
CA ALA A 894 12.63 -22.55 4.15
C ALA A 894 11.42 -23.47 3.87
N ALA A 895 10.84 -23.38 2.68
CA ALA A 895 9.75 -24.27 2.26
C ALA A 895 10.22 -25.73 2.08
N GLU A 896 11.37 -25.94 1.44
CA GLU A 896 11.94 -27.28 1.24
C GLU A 896 12.22 -27.96 2.59
N THR A 897 12.83 -27.22 3.52
CA THR A 897 13.19 -27.69 4.86
C THR A 897 12.06 -27.65 5.88
N GLN A 898 10.89 -27.10 5.50
CA GLN A 898 9.74 -26.90 6.37
C GLN A 898 10.08 -26.15 7.67
N ASP A 899 10.82 -25.03 7.54
CA ASP A 899 11.34 -24.29 8.69
C ASP A 899 10.21 -23.73 9.57
N PRO A 900 10.06 -24.22 10.82
CA PRO A 900 8.98 -23.78 11.71
C PRO A 900 9.14 -22.33 12.17
N ALA A 901 10.33 -21.72 12.05
CA ALA A 901 10.56 -20.34 12.50
C ALA A 901 9.94 -19.29 11.58
N VAL A 902 9.69 -19.64 10.32
CA VAL A 902 9.17 -18.74 9.28
C VAL A 902 7.95 -19.33 8.57
N GLN A 903 7.33 -20.36 9.15
CA GLN A 903 6.10 -20.97 8.63
C GLN A 903 4.92 -20.00 8.79
N GLY A 904 4.15 -19.83 7.72
CA GLY A 904 2.98 -18.95 7.66
C GLY A 904 1.67 -19.70 7.36
N ALA A 905 0.71 -18.97 6.81
CA ALA A 905 -0.61 -19.49 6.49
C ALA A 905 -0.58 -20.62 5.45
N THR A 906 -1.46 -21.60 5.63
CA THR A 906 -1.73 -22.68 4.69
C THR A 906 -3.01 -22.39 3.91
N VAL A 907 -2.90 -22.33 2.59
CA VAL A 907 -4.05 -22.23 1.69
C VAL A 907 -4.38 -23.61 1.17
N THR A 908 -5.65 -23.98 1.19
CA THR A 908 -6.10 -25.27 0.66
C THR A 908 -7.16 -25.09 -0.41
N MET A 909 -7.21 -26.06 -1.31
CA MET A 909 -8.14 -26.11 -2.42
C MET A 909 -8.71 -27.51 -2.55
N GLU A 910 -10.02 -27.59 -2.74
CA GLU A 910 -10.75 -28.83 -3.00
C GLU A 910 -11.39 -28.77 -4.39
N TYR A 911 -11.37 -29.89 -5.09
CA TYR A 911 -12.15 -30.17 -6.30
C TYR A 911 -13.15 -31.29 -6.02
N ASP A 912 -14.44 -30.98 -6.08
CA ASP A 912 -15.52 -31.97 -6.02
C ASP A 912 -16.03 -32.26 -7.44
N ALA A 913 -15.76 -33.46 -7.94
CA ALA A 913 -16.15 -33.87 -9.28
C ALA A 913 -17.67 -34.03 -9.44
N GLN A 914 -18.40 -34.23 -8.33
CA GLN A 914 -19.85 -34.40 -8.28
C GLN A 914 -20.61 -33.07 -8.13
N ALA A 915 -19.94 -32.02 -7.65
CA ALA A 915 -20.50 -30.68 -7.58
C ALA A 915 -20.87 -30.13 -8.98
N PRO A 916 -21.81 -29.18 -9.08
CA PRO A 916 -22.08 -28.45 -10.32
C PRO A 916 -20.78 -27.96 -10.94
N GLN A 917 -20.63 -28.08 -12.26
CA GLN A 917 -19.37 -27.76 -12.98
C GLN A 917 -18.80 -26.39 -12.58
N ALA A 918 -19.69 -25.43 -12.33
CA ALA A 918 -19.35 -24.07 -11.98
C ALA A 918 -18.79 -23.92 -10.55
N GLU A 919 -19.13 -24.83 -9.63
CA GLU A 919 -18.88 -24.72 -8.19
C GLU A 919 -17.81 -25.71 -7.68
N ARG A 920 -17.14 -26.43 -8.59
CA ARG A 920 -16.30 -27.58 -8.21
C ARG A 920 -15.07 -27.22 -7.39
N VAL A 921 -14.57 -25.98 -7.47
CA VAL A 921 -13.34 -25.56 -6.81
C VAL A 921 -13.65 -24.63 -5.65
N GLN A 922 -13.28 -25.03 -4.43
CA GLN A 922 -13.49 -24.25 -3.20
C GLN A 922 -12.18 -24.13 -2.40
N PHE A 923 -12.13 -23.14 -1.50
CA PHE A 923 -10.91 -22.75 -0.78
C PHE A 923 -11.11 -22.81 0.73
N TYR A 924 -10.05 -23.17 1.45
CA TYR A 924 -9.94 -22.88 2.88
C TYR A 924 -8.60 -22.21 3.14
N VAL A 925 -8.54 -21.42 4.22
CA VAL A 925 -7.27 -20.91 4.71
C VAL A 925 -7.16 -21.23 6.19
N PHE A 926 -6.03 -21.81 6.55
CA PHE A 926 -5.62 -22.08 7.93
C PHE A 926 -4.41 -21.22 8.19
N GLY A 927 -4.31 -20.61 9.37
CA GLY A 927 -3.25 -19.60 9.49
C GLY A 927 -1.85 -20.16 9.79
N GLY A 928 -1.70 -21.47 9.98
CA GLY A 928 -0.39 -22.10 10.15
C GLY A 928 -0.27 -23.39 9.32
N GLY A 929 0.92 -24.00 9.33
CA GLY A 929 1.21 -25.29 8.67
C GLY A 929 1.22 -26.50 9.60
N THR A 930 0.74 -26.35 10.84
CA THR A 930 0.60 -27.46 11.79
C THR A 930 -0.85 -27.95 11.85
N GLY A 931 -1.06 -29.22 12.19
CA GLY A 931 -2.41 -29.80 12.25
C GLY A 931 -3.38 -29.04 13.18
N ALA A 932 -2.87 -28.46 14.27
CA ALA A 932 -3.65 -27.66 15.21
C ALA A 932 -4.03 -26.26 14.70
N ALA A 933 -3.53 -25.84 13.53
CA ALA A 933 -3.81 -24.52 12.98
C ALA A 933 -5.31 -24.38 12.67
N GLY A 934 -5.95 -23.39 13.32
CA GLY A 934 -7.35 -23.09 13.12
C GLY A 934 -7.63 -22.49 11.74
N ARG A 935 -8.83 -22.76 11.23
CA ARG A 935 -9.38 -22.10 10.04
C ARG A 935 -9.56 -20.60 10.32
N ILE A 936 -9.10 -19.76 9.40
CA ILE A 936 -9.18 -18.30 9.50
C ILE A 936 -10.10 -17.72 8.45
N ASN A 937 -10.71 -16.57 8.76
CA ASN A 937 -11.64 -15.90 7.86
C ASN A 937 -10.93 -14.88 6.94
N PHE A 938 -9.79 -14.38 7.38
CA PHE A 938 -9.01 -13.37 6.68
C PHE A 938 -7.54 -13.78 6.69
N ALA A 939 -6.84 -13.51 5.60
CA ALA A 939 -5.40 -13.72 5.52
C ALA A 939 -4.72 -12.56 4.79
N ASP A 940 -3.52 -12.23 5.23
CA ASP A 940 -2.65 -11.26 4.57
C ASP A 940 -1.59 -12.01 3.77
N LEU A 941 -1.86 -12.18 2.47
CA LEU A 941 -0.97 -12.91 1.56
C LEU A 941 -0.18 -11.99 0.62
N ASP A 942 -0.44 -10.69 0.64
CA ASP A 942 0.26 -9.69 -0.18
C ASP A 942 1.15 -8.76 0.63
N GLY A 943 1.14 -8.86 1.97
CA GLY A 943 1.80 -7.90 2.86
C GLY A 943 1.04 -6.57 2.93
N LEU A 944 -0.14 -6.50 2.31
CA LEU A 944 -0.94 -5.29 2.15
C LEU A 944 -2.27 -5.39 2.89
N GLY A 945 -2.42 -6.35 3.79
CA GLY A 945 -3.48 -6.42 4.79
C GLY A 945 -4.36 -7.65 4.66
N PRO A 946 -5.03 -8.05 5.76
CA PRO A 946 -5.98 -9.14 5.72
C PRO A 946 -7.07 -8.90 4.67
N LYS A 947 -7.26 -9.89 3.80
CA LYS A 947 -8.32 -9.98 2.79
C LYS A 947 -9.22 -11.18 3.12
N PRO A 948 -10.54 -11.10 2.87
CA PRO A 948 -11.48 -12.17 3.20
C PRO A 948 -11.31 -13.39 2.30
N VAL A 949 -11.46 -14.58 2.88
CA VAL A 949 -11.65 -15.84 2.14
C VAL A 949 -13.09 -15.91 1.60
N PRO A 950 -13.34 -16.33 0.35
CA PRO A 950 -12.40 -16.84 -0.64
C PRO A 950 -11.85 -15.77 -1.60
N PHE A 951 -12.24 -14.51 -1.44
CA PHE A 951 -11.96 -13.42 -2.38
C PHE A 951 -10.47 -13.21 -2.65
N LEU A 952 -9.64 -13.37 -1.61
CA LEU A 952 -8.18 -13.28 -1.73
C LEU A 952 -7.58 -14.30 -2.70
N CYS A 953 -8.20 -15.49 -2.81
CA CYS A 953 -7.75 -16.56 -3.71
C CYS A 953 -8.24 -16.32 -5.14
N MET A 954 -9.42 -15.74 -5.30
CA MET A 954 -10.09 -15.59 -6.59
C MET A 954 -9.35 -14.65 -7.56
N VAL A 955 -8.44 -13.78 -7.11
CA VAL A 955 -7.64 -12.93 -8.01
C VAL A 955 -6.83 -13.78 -8.99
N CYS A 956 -6.10 -14.75 -8.44
CA CYS A 956 -5.23 -15.62 -9.20
C CYS A 956 -5.98 -16.86 -9.68
N HIS A 957 -6.85 -17.44 -8.85
CA HIS A 957 -7.56 -18.68 -9.17
C HIS A 957 -8.82 -18.52 -10.02
N GLY A 958 -9.13 -17.31 -10.47
CA GLY A 958 -10.35 -17.03 -11.23
C GLY A 958 -11.59 -17.01 -10.35
N GLY A 959 -12.74 -17.07 -11.00
CA GLY A 959 -14.05 -17.02 -10.35
C GLY A 959 -14.80 -15.69 -10.51
N GLY A 960 -16.04 -15.68 -10.04
CA GLY A 960 -16.97 -14.56 -10.15
C GLY A 960 -16.62 -13.37 -9.25
N PRO A 961 -17.23 -12.19 -9.50
CA PRO A 961 -17.07 -11.02 -8.64
C PRO A 961 -17.64 -11.20 -7.24
N SER A 962 -18.56 -12.15 -7.03
CA SER A 962 -19.20 -12.43 -5.75
C SER A 962 -19.41 -13.92 -5.56
N LEU A 963 -19.74 -14.33 -4.33
CA LEU A 963 -20.34 -15.64 -4.10
C LEU A 963 -21.65 -15.77 -4.90
N ASN A 964 -22.00 -17.00 -5.25
CA ASN A 964 -23.23 -17.31 -5.98
C ASN A 964 -24.44 -17.43 -5.04
N ALA A 965 -25.60 -17.85 -5.55
CA ALA A 965 -26.82 -17.98 -4.75
C ALA A 965 -26.78 -19.10 -3.68
N ASN A 966 -25.78 -19.97 -3.73
CA ASN A 966 -25.51 -21.02 -2.75
C ASN A 966 -24.38 -20.63 -1.79
N ASP A 967 -23.97 -19.36 -1.79
CA ASP A 967 -22.87 -18.82 -1.00
C ASP A 967 -21.52 -19.52 -1.27
N VAL A 968 -21.28 -20.04 -2.48
CA VAL A 968 -20.00 -20.66 -2.87
C VAL A 968 -19.32 -19.92 -4.02
N VAL A 969 -18.04 -20.24 -4.27
CA VAL A 969 -17.30 -19.69 -5.42
C VAL A 969 -17.75 -20.34 -6.71
N GLU A 970 -17.99 -19.52 -7.72
CA GLU A 970 -18.28 -19.95 -9.08
C GLU A 970 -17.07 -19.71 -9.99
N HIS A 971 -16.72 -20.68 -10.83
CA HIS A 971 -15.70 -20.64 -11.88
C HIS A 971 -14.25 -20.47 -11.40
N ALA A 972 -13.95 -20.86 -10.16
CA ALA A 972 -12.57 -20.99 -9.70
C ALA A 972 -11.82 -22.14 -10.38
N ARG A 973 -10.49 -22.05 -10.39
CA ARG A 973 -9.57 -22.97 -11.07
C ARG A 973 -8.35 -23.27 -10.19
N PHE A 974 -7.92 -24.53 -10.19
CA PHE A 974 -6.54 -24.86 -9.87
C PHE A 974 -5.59 -24.19 -10.86
N ARG A 975 -4.44 -23.71 -10.38
CA ARG A 975 -3.44 -23.06 -11.23
C ARG A 975 -2.49 -24.09 -11.81
N GLU A 976 -2.07 -23.80 -13.03
CA GLU A 976 -0.92 -24.40 -13.68
C GLU A 976 0.38 -24.10 -12.93
N PHE A 977 1.35 -25.00 -13.01
CA PHE A 977 2.69 -24.82 -12.47
C PHE A 977 3.64 -24.36 -13.58
N ASP A 978 3.78 -23.04 -13.70
CA ASP A 978 4.62 -22.35 -14.68
C ASP A 978 6.06 -22.18 -14.16
N LEU A 979 6.91 -23.17 -14.40
CA LEU A 979 8.26 -23.26 -13.81
C LEU A 979 9.14 -21.99 -13.98
N PRO A 980 9.14 -21.29 -15.13
CA PRO A 980 9.87 -20.02 -15.30
C PRO A 980 9.44 -18.89 -14.36
N SER A 981 8.22 -18.98 -13.79
CA SER A 981 7.70 -17.97 -12.86
C SER A 981 8.15 -18.20 -11.41
N PHE A 982 8.86 -19.30 -11.13
CA PHE A 982 9.30 -19.69 -9.80
C PHE A 982 10.80 -19.47 -9.57
N ARG A 983 11.23 -19.58 -8.31
CA ARG A 983 12.63 -19.82 -7.93
C ARG A 983 12.72 -21.06 -7.07
N TYR A 984 13.90 -21.62 -6.97
CA TYR A 984 14.13 -22.92 -6.34
C TYR A 984 15.20 -22.81 -5.24
N PRO A 985 15.27 -23.79 -4.34
CA PRO A 985 16.28 -23.83 -3.28
C PRO A 985 17.70 -23.51 -3.79
N GLY A 986 18.48 -22.79 -2.98
CA GLY A 986 19.80 -22.29 -3.37
C GLY A 986 19.77 -21.12 -4.36
N ALA A 987 18.66 -20.36 -4.42
CA ALA A 987 18.42 -19.28 -5.37
C ALA A 987 18.48 -19.71 -6.85
N GLY A 988 18.05 -20.94 -7.13
CA GLY A 988 18.03 -21.49 -8.47
C GLY A 988 16.93 -20.86 -9.34
N GLU A 989 17.23 -20.70 -10.64
CA GLU A 989 16.28 -20.28 -11.67
C GLU A 989 16.18 -21.36 -12.76
N TRP A 990 15.02 -21.50 -13.38
CA TRP A 990 14.81 -22.45 -14.47
C TRP A 990 14.01 -21.78 -15.61
N ASP A 991 14.55 -21.78 -16.83
CA ASP A 991 13.86 -21.30 -18.02
C ASP A 991 14.11 -22.24 -19.21
N PHE A 992 13.24 -23.23 -19.38
CA PHE A 992 13.24 -24.21 -20.50
C PHE A 992 14.60 -24.86 -20.85
N GLY A 993 15.52 -24.94 -19.88
CA GLY A 993 16.83 -25.54 -20.05
C GLY A 993 17.82 -24.73 -20.91
N ASP A 994 17.72 -23.40 -20.92
CA ASP A 994 18.56 -22.45 -21.70
C ASP A 994 20.08 -22.46 -21.39
N GLY A 995 20.54 -23.36 -20.52
CA GLY A 995 21.94 -23.55 -20.14
C GLY A 995 22.35 -22.83 -18.85
N THR A 996 21.55 -21.87 -18.35
CA THR A 996 21.74 -21.27 -17.01
C THR A 996 21.18 -22.15 -15.88
N ALA A 997 20.24 -23.03 -16.23
CA ALA A 997 19.48 -23.91 -15.32
C ALA A 997 20.17 -25.26 -14.94
N THR A 998 21.45 -25.47 -15.28
CA THR A 998 22.08 -26.79 -15.07
C THR A 998 22.31 -27.11 -13.59
N GLY A 999 21.56 -28.09 -13.07
CA GLY A 999 21.67 -28.57 -11.68
C GLY A 999 20.76 -27.87 -10.66
N VAL A 1000 19.81 -27.04 -11.13
CA VAL A 1000 18.83 -26.35 -10.28
C VAL A 1000 17.65 -27.24 -9.90
N LEU A 1001 17.08 -27.96 -10.87
CA LEU A 1001 16.01 -28.95 -10.67
C LEU A 1001 16.53 -30.34 -11.05
N ASP A 1002 16.26 -31.33 -10.20
CA ASP A 1002 16.60 -32.71 -10.52
C ASP A 1002 15.45 -33.42 -11.27
N ALA A 1003 15.67 -34.69 -11.64
CA ALA A 1003 14.65 -35.44 -12.39
C ALA A 1003 13.36 -35.67 -11.58
N THR A 1004 13.48 -35.79 -10.26
CA THR A 1004 12.34 -35.96 -9.35
C THR A 1004 11.54 -34.68 -9.28
N ASP A 1005 12.19 -33.52 -9.15
CA ASP A 1005 11.49 -32.23 -9.14
C ASP A 1005 10.68 -32.01 -10.41
N LEU A 1006 11.29 -32.30 -11.57
CA LEU A 1006 10.65 -32.17 -12.87
C LEU A 1006 9.46 -33.13 -13.02
N ASP A 1007 9.61 -34.38 -12.57
CA ASP A 1007 8.51 -35.36 -12.59
C ASP A 1007 7.38 -34.98 -11.61
N ASN A 1008 7.71 -34.40 -10.45
CA ASN A 1008 6.71 -33.89 -9.49
C ASN A 1008 5.91 -32.73 -10.11
N PHE A 1009 6.57 -31.76 -10.75
CA PHE A 1009 5.87 -30.68 -11.45
C PHE A 1009 5.06 -31.16 -12.66
N ALA A 1010 5.54 -32.17 -13.38
CA ALA A 1010 4.79 -32.78 -14.46
C ALA A 1010 3.51 -33.47 -13.93
N THR A 1011 3.63 -34.19 -12.81
CA THR A 1011 2.50 -34.83 -12.12
C THR A 1011 1.49 -33.80 -11.61
N LEU A 1012 1.97 -32.71 -11.00
CA LEU A 1012 1.11 -31.61 -10.57
C LEU A 1012 0.34 -30.99 -11.74
N ASN A 1013 1.00 -30.77 -12.88
CA ASN A 1013 0.35 -30.27 -14.09
C ASN A 1013 -0.61 -31.29 -14.71
N GLU A 1014 -0.33 -32.59 -14.66
CA GLU A 1014 -1.26 -33.65 -15.08
C GLU A 1014 -2.58 -33.57 -14.30
N TYR A 1015 -2.52 -33.36 -12.98
CA TYR A 1015 -3.73 -33.23 -12.16
C TYR A 1015 -4.53 -31.99 -12.52
N VAL A 1016 -3.85 -30.87 -12.76
CA VAL A 1016 -4.51 -29.62 -13.17
C VAL A 1016 -5.11 -29.75 -14.57
N GLU A 1017 -4.44 -30.42 -15.50
CA GLU A 1017 -4.96 -30.67 -16.85
C GLU A 1017 -6.20 -31.56 -16.81
N GLY A 1018 -6.17 -32.69 -16.08
CA GLY A 1018 -7.33 -33.58 -15.97
C GLY A 1018 -8.57 -32.90 -15.37
N ILE A 1019 -8.38 -31.95 -14.45
CA ILE A 1019 -9.46 -31.12 -13.88
C ILE A 1019 -10.01 -30.10 -14.90
N HIS A 1020 -9.13 -29.57 -15.78
CA HIS A 1020 -9.40 -28.41 -16.64
C HIS A 1020 -9.26 -28.70 -18.14
N SER A 1021 -9.41 -29.95 -18.55
CA SER A 1021 -9.28 -30.38 -19.96
C SER A 1021 -10.15 -29.52 -20.89
N GLY A 1022 -9.55 -28.98 -21.95
CA GLY A 1022 -10.23 -28.13 -22.94
C GLY A 1022 -10.51 -26.69 -22.51
N THR A 1023 -10.01 -26.27 -21.34
CA THR A 1023 -9.98 -24.85 -20.92
C THR A 1023 -8.64 -24.20 -21.33
N PRO A 1024 -8.49 -22.87 -21.22
CA PRO A 1024 -7.21 -22.20 -21.47
C PRO A 1024 -6.04 -22.72 -20.61
N ILE A 1025 -6.30 -23.13 -19.35
CA ILE A 1025 -5.28 -23.74 -18.47
C ILE A 1025 -4.87 -25.10 -19.00
N GLY A 1026 -5.83 -25.98 -19.31
CA GLY A 1026 -5.54 -27.31 -19.87
C GLY A 1026 -4.77 -27.21 -21.19
N ASN A 1027 -5.20 -26.34 -22.10
CA ASN A 1027 -4.51 -26.10 -23.37
C ASN A 1027 -3.08 -25.57 -23.18
N LEU A 1028 -2.84 -24.74 -22.16
CA LEU A 1028 -1.49 -24.25 -21.85
C LEU A 1028 -0.60 -25.41 -21.39
N ILE A 1029 -1.11 -26.26 -20.51
CA ILE A 1029 -0.41 -27.43 -19.97
C ILE A 1029 -0.12 -28.46 -21.08
N ASP A 1030 -1.07 -28.75 -21.96
CA ASP A 1030 -0.90 -29.64 -23.13
C ASP A 1030 0.25 -29.17 -24.04
N ASN A 1031 0.41 -27.86 -24.19
CA ASN A 1031 1.48 -27.30 -25.00
C ASN A 1031 2.86 -27.39 -24.31
N TRP A 1032 2.90 -27.42 -22.98
CA TRP A 1032 4.12 -27.68 -22.21
C TRP A 1032 4.50 -29.16 -22.20
N TYR A 1033 3.52 -30.07 -22.29
CA TYR A 1033 3.71 -31.52 -22.26
C TYR A 1033 3.06 -32.21 -23.48
N PRO A 1034 3.51 -31.93 -24.72
CA PRO A 1034 2.83 -32.38 -25.94
C PRO A 1034 2.92 -33.90 -26.20
N THR A 1035 3.62 -34.65 -25.35
CA THR A 1035 3.85 -36.08 -25.55
C THR A 1035 3.51 -36.91 -24.30
N ALA A 1036 3.95 -36.48 -23.13
CA ALA A 1036 3.68 -37.12 -21.85
C ALA A 1036 3.97 -36.15 -20.69
N PHE A 1037 3.25 -36.33 -19.57
CA PHE A 1037 3.51 -35.66 -18.30
C PHE A 1037 4.69 -36.30 -17.55
N SER A 1038 5.89 -36.11 -18.07
CA SER A 1038 7.13 -36.58 -17.44
C SER A 1038 8.32 -35.72 -17.85
N GLY A 1039 9.24 -35.46 -16.93
CA GLY A 1039 10.43 -34.67 -17.18
C GLY A 1039 10.15 -33.18 -17.44
N PRO A 1040 11.10 -32.46 -18.07
CA PRO A 1040 11.00 -31.01 -18.22
C PRO A 1040 9.92 -30.58 -19.23
N PRO A 1041 9.14 -29.52 -18.94
CA PRO A 1041 8.23 -28.96 -19.92
C PRO A 1041 8.99 -28.32 -21.09
N VAL A 1042 8.35 -28.26 -22.26
CA VAL A 1042 8.91 -27.61 -23.45
C VAL A 1042 8.41 -26.16 -23.56
N GLN A 1043 9.27 -25.29 -24.10
CA GLN A 1043 8.84 -23.94 -24.46
C GLN A 1043 7.83 -24.05 -25.61
N PRO A 1044 6.57 -23.65 -25.40
CA PRO A 1044 5.55 -23.82 -26.41
C PRO A 1044 5.72 -22.79 -27.52
N ASN A 1045 5.26 -23.12 -28.73
CA ASN A 1045 5.19 -22.15 -29.82
C ASN A 1045 4.23 -21.01 -29.44
N VAL A 1046 4.55 -19.79 -29.88
CA VAL A 1046 3.66 -18.64 -29.74
C VAL A 1046 2.32 -18.93 -30.44
N PRO A 1047 1.17 -18.73 -29.76
CA PRO A 1047 -0.14 -18.97 -30.38
C PRO A 1047 -0.34 -18.13 -31.64
N SER A 1048 -1.20 -18.58 -32.57
CA SER A 1048 -1.40 -17.90 -33.85
C SER A 1048 -1.90 -16.45 -33.72
N GLY A 1049 -2.69 -16.14 -32.68
CA GLY A 1049 -3.13 -14.77 -32.37
C GLY A 1049 -2.00 -13.83 -31.91
N TRP A 1050 -0.82 -14.37 -31.65
CA TRP A 1050 0.36 -13.67 -31.16
C TRP A 1050 1.55 -13.76 -32.12
N SER A 1051 1.39 -14.40 -33.29
CA SER A 1051 2.52 -14.74 -34.17
C SER A 1051 3.32 -13.53 -34.69
N THR A 1052 2.73 -12.34 -34.70
CA THR A 1052 3.41 -11.09 -35.08
C THR A 1052 4.11 -10.40 -33.92
N GLU A 1053 3.75 -10.75 -32.67
CA GLU A 1053 4.20 -10.10 -31.43
C GLU A 1053 4.81 -11.12 -30.45
N ALA A 1054 5.67 -12.00 -30.96
CA ALA A 1054 6.27 -13.10 -30.19
C ALA A 1054 7.03 -12.64 -28.95
N SER A 1055 7.79 -11.54 -29.04
CA SER A 1055 8.51 -10.95 -27.90
C SER A 1055 7.54 -10.45 -26.81
N VAL A 1056 6.45 -9.81 -27.21
CA VAL A 1056 5.40 -9.34 -26.28
C VAL A 1056 4.71 -10.52 -25.60
N TYR A 1057 4.45 -11.60 -26.35
CA TYR A 1057 3.87 -12.82 -25.77
C TYR A 1057 4.76 -13.41 -24.67
N HIS A 1058 6.06 -13.55 -24.90
CA HIS A 1058 6.97 -14.12 -23.90
C HIS A 1058 7.27 -13.16 -22.75
N GLU A 1059 7.60 -11.90 -23.04
CA GLU A 1059 8.12 -10.96 -22.05
C GLU A 1059 7.04 -10.20 -21.28
N VAL A 1060 5.87 -9.98 -21.89
CA VAL A 1060 4.78 -9.22 -21.28
C VAL A 1060 3.66 -10.15 -20.83
N HIS A 1061 2.99 -10.82 -21.78
CA HIS A 1061 1.85 -11.67 -21.45
C HIS A 1061 2.27 -12.86 -20.59
N GLY A 1062 3.28 -13.62 -21.02
CA GLY A 1062 3.75 -14.82 -20.33
C GLY A 1062 4.24 -14.57 -18.92
N LYS A 1063 5.00 -13.49 -18.71
CA LYS A 1063 5.59 -13.16 -17.40
C LYS A 1063 4.69 -12.36 -16.46
N ALA A 1064 3.71 -11.60 -16.96
CA ALA A 1064 2.97 -10.67 -16.09
C ALA A 1064 1.43 -10.70 -16.24
N CYS A 1065 0.89 -11.45 -17.20
CA CYS A 1065 -0.55 -11.49 -17.43
C CYS A 1065 -1.12 -12.91 -17.56
N ARG A 1066 -0.35 -13.91 -17.97
CA ARG A 1066 -0.86 -15.23 -18.38
C ARG A 1066 -1.39 -16.03 -17.20
N THR A 1067 -0.57 -16.23 -16.16
CA THR A 1067 -1.05 -16.63 -14.82
C THR A 1067 -2.19 -15.68 -14.43
N CYS A 1068 -3.13 -15.90 -13.53
CA CYS A 1068 -4.35 -15.04 -13.43
C CYS A 1068 -5.27 -15.11 -14.67
N HIS A 1069 -4.93 -14.50 -15.82
CA HIS A 1069 -5.87 -14.34 -16.94
C HIS A 1069 -6.32 -15.66 -17.60
N VAL A 1070 -5.48 -16.70 -17.65
CA VAL A 1070 -5.95 -18.01 -18.18
C VAL A 1070 -6.99 -18.69 -17.27
N ALA A 1071 -7.14 -18.29 -15.99
CA ALA A 1071 -8.24 -18.75 -15.13
C ALA A 1071 -9.50 -17.89 -15.26
N ARG A 1072 -9.49 -16.84 -16.09
CA ARG A 1072 -10.63 -15.92 -16.29
C ARG A 1072 -11.48 -16.31 -17.50
N ASP A 1073 -11.59 -17.60 -17.77
CA ASP A 1073 -12.44 -18.13 -18.83
C ASP A 1073 -13.94 -17.90 -18.54
N ALA A 1074 -14.32 -17.73 -17.26
CA ALA A 1074 -15.70 -17.64 -16.82
C ALA A 1074 -16.58 -18.81 -17.35
N GLY A 1075 -15.98 -19.99 -17.54
CA GLY A 1075 -16.65 -21.15 -18.11
C GLY A 1075 -16.89 -21.07 -19.62
N ILE A 1076 -16.39 -20.02 -20.30
CA ILE A 1076 -16.47 -19.83 -21.74
C ILE A 1076 -15.05 -19.98 -22.31
N PRO A 1077 -14.77 -21.02 -23.13
CA PRO A 1077 -13.53 -21.08 -23.88
C PRO A 1077 -13.39 -19.80 -24.71
N ASN A 1078 -12.20 -19.18 -24.68
CA ASN A 1078 -11.84 -18.07 -25.56
C ASN A 1078 -12.48 -16.71 -25.21
N ASN A 1079 -12.58 -16.40 -23.92
CA ASN A 1079 -13.02 -15.09 -23.44
C ASN A 1079 -11.97 -14.00 -23.75
N PHE A 1080 -12.40 -12.76 -24.00
CA PHE A 1080 -11.51 -11.59 -24.16
C PHE A 1080 -10.48 -11.47 -23.03
N LEU A 1081 -10.86 -11.84 -21.81
CA LEU A 1081 -10.00 -11.77 -20.63
C LEU A 1081 -8.86 -12.80 -20.62
N THR A 1082 -8.87 -13.83 -21.48
CA THR A 1082 -7.80 -14.84 -21.58
C THR A 1082 -6.71 -14.44 -22.57
N PHE A 1083 -6.87 -13.32 -23.28
CA PHE A 1083 -5.92 -12.74 -24.24
C PHE A 1083 -5.41 -13.72 -25.30
N GLU A 1084 -6.30 -14.29 -26.09
CA GLU A 1084 -5.92 -15.21 -27.17
C GLU A 1084 -5.10 -14.56 -28.30
N SER A 1085 -5.11 -13.23 -28.38
CA SER A 1085 -4.34 -12.45 -29.34
C SER A 1085 -3.74 -11.18 -28.73
N SER A 1086 -2.69 -10.68 -29.38
CA SER A 1086 -2.05 -9.41 -28.99
C SER A 1086 -3.03 -8.22 -29.07
N ALA A 1087 -4.03 -8.29 -29.95
CA ALA A 1087 -5.10 -7.29 -30.06
C ALA A 1087 -6.05 -7.28 -28.84
N ASN A 1088 -6.20 -8.40 -28.13
CA ASN A 1088 -6.98 -8.41 -26.89
C ASN A 1088 -6.20 -7.75 -25.75
N LEU A 1089 -4.90 -8.01 -25.66
CA LEU A 1089 -4.03 -7.36 -24.66
C LEU A 1089 -3.89 -5.85 -24.91
N SER A 1090 -3.75 -5.41 -26.17
CA SER A 1090 -3.59 -3.98 -26.48
C SER A 1090 -4.78 -3.12 -26.04
N GLY A 1091 -5.97 -3.71 -25.95
CA GLY A 1091 -7.17 -3.07 -25.42
C GLY A 1091 -7.16 -2.79 -23.92
N THR A 1092 -6.13 -3.22 -23.18
CA THR A 1092 -6.02 -3.05 -21.71
C THR A 1092 -5.21 -1.84 -21.27
N SER A 1093 -4.78 -1.00 -22.22
CA SER A 1093 -4.02 0.23 -21.92
C SER A 1093 -4.72 1.12 -20.89
N TYR A 1094 -6.06 1.09 -20.84
CA TYR A 1094 -6.84 1.86 -19.89
C TYR A 1094 -6.64 1.45 -18.42
N ALA A 1095 -6.28 0.20 -18.16
CA ALA A 1095 -6.09 -0.34 -16.81
C ALA A 1095 -4.60 -0.43 -16.44
N VAL A 1096 -3.73 -0.65 -17.44
CA VAL A 1096 -2.28 -0.77 -17.23
C VAL A 1096 -1.59 0.60 -17.24
N CYS A 1097 -1.85 1.45 -18.23
CA CYS A 1097 -1.03 2.64 -18.51
C CYS A 1097 -1.62 3.99 -18.09
N ASP A 1098 -2.82 4.03 -17.49
CA ASP A 1098 -3.56 5.26 -17.20
C ASP A 1098 -3.80 6.17 -18.44
N PRO A 1099 -4.90 5.96 -19.19
CA PRO A 1099 -5.16 6.70 -20.42
C PRO A 1099 -5.64 8.15 -20.15
N PHE A 1100 -5.80 8.53 -18.88
CA PHE A 1100 -6.32 9.83 -18.46
C PHE A 1100 -5.26 10.75 -17.85
N ASP A 1101 -3.98 10.33 -17.81
CA ASP A 1101 -2.86 11.14 -17.30
C ASP A 1101 -3.08 11.60 -15.84
N THR A 1102 -3.63 10.70 -15.02
CA THR A 1102 -3.89 10.93 -13.59
C THR A 1102 -2.77 10.43 -12.68
N GLY A 1103 -1.85 9.61 -13.20
CA GLY A 1103 -0.73 9.00 -12.48
C GLY A 1103 -1.10 7.70 -11.73
N VAL A 1104 -2.17 7.01 -12.15
CA VAL A 1104 -2.89 5.99 -11.36
C VAL A 1104 -3.02 4.66 -12.15
N ARG A 1105 -2.42 3.56 -11.67
CA ARG A 1105 -2.31 2.28 -12.41
C ARG A 1105 -3.08 1.15 -11.71
N PHE A 1106 -3.88 0.37 -12.43
CA PHE A 1106 -4.80 -0.62 -11.84
C PHE A 1106 -4.38 -2.08 -12.05
N MET A 1107 -3.39 -2.36 -12.90
CA MET A 1107 -2.97 -3.72 -13.23
C MET A 1107 -1.44 -3.82 -13.27
N PRO A 1108 -0.86 -5.01 -13.05
CA PRO A 1108 -1.48 -6.27 -12.57
C PRO A 1108 -2.09 -6.23 -11.15
N ASN A 1109 -3.01 -7.15 -10.82
CA ASN A 1109 -3.75 -7.20 -9.53
C ASN A 1109 -3.11 -8.08 -8.43
N ALA A 1110 -1.97 -8.70 -8.71
CA ALA A 1110 -1.13 -9.37 -7.71
C ALA A 1110 0.12 -8.54 -7.44
N VAL A 1111 0.47 -8.36 -6.17
CA VAL A 1111 1.48 -7.38 -5.73
C VAL A 1111 2.86 -7.65 -6.32
N VAL A 1112 3.30 -8.91 -6.34
CA VAL A 1112 4.60 -9.29 -6.90
C VAL A 1112 4.59 -9.17 -8.41
N THR A 1113 3.51 -9.60 -9.09
CA THR A 1113 3.38 -9.43 -10.53
C THR A 1113 3.42 -7.95 -10.92
N TYR A 1114 2.77 -7.09 -10.14
CA TYR A 1114 2.75 -5.65 -10.34
C TYR A 1114 4.15 -5.05 -10.19
N ARG A 1115 4.84 -5.39 -9.09
CA ARG A 1115 6.22 -4.97 -8.86
C ARG A 1115 7.13 -5.41 -10.01
N ASN A 1116 7.07 -6.68 -10.40
CA ASN A 1116 7.90 -7.24 -11.46
C ASN A 1116 7.59 -6.56 -12.80
N PHE A 1117 6.31 -6.29 -13.10
CA PHE A 1117 5.93 -5.63 -14.34
C PHE A 1117 6.51 -4.22 -14.45
N TRP A 1118 6.31 -3.39 -13.42
CA TRP A 1118 6.65 -1.98 -13.47
C TRP A 1118 8.12 -1.65 -13.22
N THR A 1119 8.86 -2.57 -12.59
CA THR A 1119 10.32 -2.42 -12.40
C THR A 1119 11.11 -2.84 -13.64
N ASP A 1120 10.50 -3.56 -14.58
CA ASP A 1120 11.13 -4.01 -15.81
C ASP A 1120 10.85 -3.05 -16.98
N THR A 1121 11.82 -2.16 -17.24
CA THR A 1121 11.72 -1.16 -18.32
C THR A 1121 11.50 -1.81 -19.70
N ASN A 1122 12.06 -2.98 -19.96
CA ASN A 1122 11.88 -3.64 -21.25
C ASN A 1122 10.43 -4.11 -21.42
N ARG A 1123 9.87 -4.71 -20.38
CA ARG A 1123 8.47 -5.16 -20.36
C ARG A 1123 7.50 -3.99 -20.57
N VAL A 1124 7.72 -2.87 -19.88
CA VAL A 1124 6.90 -1.65 -20.04
C VAL A 1124 6.99 -1.11 -21.47
N ASN A 1125 8.20 -0.99 -22.03
CA ASN A 1125 8.40 -0.48 -23.39
C ASN A 1125 7.74 -1.38 -24.46
N LEU A 1126 7.85 -2.71 -24.30
CA LEU A 1126 7.18 -3.67 -25.19
C LEU A 1126 5.65 -3.53 -25.12
N TYR A 1127 5.11 -3.28 -23.92
CA TYR A 1127 3.68 -3.04 -23.76
C TYR A 1127 3.23 -1.70 -24.38
N GLU A 1128 3.97 -0.60 -24.16
CA GLU A 1128 3.68 0.70 -24.77
C GLU A 1128 3.70 0.63 -26.30
N ALA A 1129 4.68 -0.08 -26.87
CA ALA A 1129 4.78 -0.33 -28.30
C ALA A 1129 3.56 -1.09 -28.84
N LEU A 1130 3.07 -2.09 -28.09
CA LEU A 1130 1.87 -2.83 -28.44
C LEU A 1130 0.62 -1.94 -28.43
N THR A 1131 0.47 -1.07 -27.43
CA THR A 1131 -0.74 -0.25 -27.25
C THR A 1131 -0.73 1.04 -28.07
N GLY A 1132 0.41 1.39 -28.67
CA GLY A 1132 0.58 2.67 -29.37
C GLY A 1132 0.65 3.87 -28.43
N THR A 1133 0.94 3.64 -27.14
CA THR A 1133 1.20 4.69 -26.16
C THR A 1133 2.60 5.26 -26.39
N ALA A 1134 2.84 6.54 -26.07
CA ALA A 1134 4.16 7.13 -26.26
C ALA A 1134 5.18 6.49 -25.31
N LEU A 1135 6.40 6.25 -25.79
CA LEU A 1135 7.44 5.59 -25.00
C LEU A 1135 7.75 6.36 -23.71
N ASN A 1136 7.84 5.65 -22.59
CA ASN A 1136 8.02 6.12 -21.21
C ASN A 1136 6.83 6.89 -20.61
N THR A 1137 5.67 6.94 -21.25
CA THR A 1137 4.50 7.61 -20.66
C THR A 1137 3.76 6.74 -19.65
N CYS A 1138 3.91 5.42 -19.72
CA CYS A 1138 3.44 4.51 -18.68
C CYS A 1138 4.48 4.32 -17.58
N ALA A 1139 5.73 4.76 -17.76
CA ALA A 1139 6.85 4.50 -16.84
C ALA A 1139 7.01 5.57 -15.74
N ASP A 1140 6.51 6.79 -15.96
CA ASP A 1140 6.66 7.95 -15.05
C ASP A 1140 5.91 7.83 -13.72
#